data_AF-I7GMX0-F1
#
_entry.id   AF-I7GMX0-F1
#
_cell.length_a   1.000
_cell.length_b   1.000
_cell.length_c   1.000
_cell.angle_alpha   90.00
_cell.angle_beta   90.00
_cell.angle_gamma   90.00
#
_symmetry.space_group_name_H-M   'P 1'
#
loop_
_entity.id
_entity.type
_entity.pdbx_description
1 polymer ?
#
loop_
_entity_poly.entity_id
_entity_poly.type
_entity_poly.pdbx_seq_one_letter_code
_entity_poly.pdbx_strand_id
1 'polypeptide(L)'
;MTIRHQGQQYRPRMAFLQKIEALVKDMQNPETGVRMQNQRVLVTSVPHAMTGSDVLQWIVQRLWISNLEAQNLGNFIVRYGYIYPLQDPKNLVLKPDGSLYRFQTPYFWPTQQWPAEDTDYAIYLAKRNIKKKGILEEYEKENYNFLNQKMNYKWDFVIMQAKEQYRAGKERNKADRYALDCQEKAYWLVHRCPPGMDNVLDYGLDRVTNPNEVKKQTVIAVKKEIMYYQQALMRSTVKSSVSLGGIVKYSEQFSSNDAIMSGCLPSNPWITDDTQFWDLNAKLVEIPTKMRVERWAFNFSELIRDPKGRQSFQYFLKKEFSGENLGFWEACEDLKYGDQSKVKEKAEEIYKLFLAPGARRWINIDGKTMDITVKGLKHPHRYVLDAAQTHIYMLMKKDSYARYLKSPIYKEMLAKAIEPQETTKKSSTLPFMRRHLRSSPSPVILRQLEEEAKAREAANTVDITQPGQHLAPSPHLTVYTGTCVPPSPSSPFSSSCRSPRKPFASPSRFIRRPSTTICPSPIRVALETSSGLEQKGECSGSMAPRGPSVTESSEASLDTSWPRSRPRAPPKARMALSFSRFLRRGCLASPVFARLSPKCPAVSHGRVQPLGDVGQQLPRLKSKRVANFFQIKMDVPTGSGTCLMDSEDAGTGESGDRATEKEVICPWESL
;
A
#
# COMPACT_ATOMS: atom_id res chain seq x y z
N MET A 1 -26.27 -14.45 24.42
CA MET A 1 -25.37 -13.67 23.52
C MET A 1 -24.10 -14.47 23.27
N THR A 2 -23.66 -14.64 22.03
CA THR A 2 -22.36 -15.27 21.74
C THR A 2 -21.21 -14.30 22.01
N ILE A 3 -20.26 -14.68 22.86
CA ILE A 3 -19.04 -13.92 23.10
C ILE A 3 -18.18 -14.01 21.84
N ARG A 4 -18.22 -12.98 20.99
CA ARG A 4 -17.23 -12.82 19.92
C ARG A 4 -15.86 -12.63 20.56
N HIS A 5 -14.94 -13.56 20.31
CA HIS A 5 -13.52 -13.33 20.58
C HIS A 5 -13.10 -12.05 19.86
N GLN A 6 -12.69 -11.02 20.61
CA GLN A 6 -12.38 -9.69 20.05
C GLN A 6 -10.93 -9.60 19.51
N GLY A 7 -10.18 -10.70 19.59
CA GLY A 7 -8.83 -10.82 19.04
C GLY A 7 -8.80 -11.10 17.54
N GLN A 8 -7.60 -11.10 17.00
CA GLN A 8 -7.27 -11.52 15.64
C GLN A 8 -7.21 -13.05 15.58
N GLN A 9 -7.60 -13.66 14.47
CA GLN A 9 -7.75 -15.13 14.36
C GLN A 9 -7.30 -15.74 13.02
N TYR A 10 -7.08 -14.93 11.98
CA TYR A 10 -6.90 -15.45 10.61
C TYR A 10 -5.68 -14.88 9.90
N ARG A 11 -4.83 -15.78 9.36
CA ARG A 11 -3.66 -15.43 8.54
C ARG A 11 -4.05 -14.48 7.40
N PRO A 12 -3.21 -13.47 7.05
CA PRO A 12 -3.50 -12.51 5.98
C PRO A 12 -3.43 -13.14 4.58
N ARG A 13 -3.85 -12.38 3.56
CA ARG A 13 -3.63 -12.76 2.15
C ARG A 13 -2.16 -12.65 1.80
N MET A 14 -1.60 -13.71 1.22
CA MET A 14 -0.18 -13.82 0.84
C MET A 14 -0.06 -13.93 -0.69
N ALA A 15 -0.58 -12.92 -1.39
CA ALA A 15 -0.66 -12.91 -2.87
C ALA A 15 0.71 -12.89 -3.59
N PHE A 16 1.81 -12.82 -2.85
CA PHE A 16 3.18 -12.97 -3.38
C PHE A 16 3.54 -14.44 -3.64
N LEU A 17 2.97 -15.41 -2.90
CA LEU A 17 3.31 -16.83 -3.03
C LEU A 17 3.10 -17.31 -4.47
N GLN A 18 1.88 -17.15 -4.99
CA GLN A 18 1.51 -17.49 -6.38
C GLN A 18 2.40 -16.79 -7.43
N LYS A 19 2.95 -15.60 -7.13
CA LYS A 19 3.86 -14.87 -8.04
C LYS A 19 5.26 -15.48 -8.04
N ILE A 20 5.80 -15.85 -6.86
CA ILE A 20 7.07 -16.55 -6.77
C ILE A 20 6.94 -17.96 -7.37
N GLU A 21 5.86 -18.68 -7.08
CA GLU A 21 5.57 -19.99 -7.68
C GLU A 21 5.52 -19.97 -9.20
N ALA A 22 4.95 -18.92 -9.81
CA ALA A 22 4.92 -18.76 -11.26
C ALA A 22 6.34 -18.53 -11.81
N LEU A 23 7.11 -17.64 -11.19
CA LEU A 23 8.51 -17.40 -11.57
C LEU A 23 9.38 -18.66 -11.41
N VAL A 24 9.17 -19.45 -10.36
CA VAL A 24 9.89 -20.70 -10.11
C VAL A 24 9.52 -21.77 -11.15
N LYS A 25 8.27 -21.81 -11.63
CA LYS A 25 7.86 -22.70 -12.72
C LYS A 25 8.51 -22.28 -14.05
N ASP A 26 8.64 -20.99 -14.33
CA ASP A 26 9.44 -20.48 -15.46
C ASP A 26 10.93 -20.86 -15.32
N MET A 27 11.51 -20.71 -14.12
CA MET A 27 12.90 -21.13 -13.83
C MET A 27 13.15 -22.63 -14.03
N GLN A 28 12.10 -23.45 -13.90
CA GLN A 28 12.13 -24.91 -14.09
C GLN A 28 11.82 -25.36 -15.53
N ASN A 29 11.58 -24.44 -16.47
CA ASN A 29 11.29 -24.78 -17.86
C ASN A 29 12.49 -25.50 -18.53
N PRO A 30 12.32 -26.66 -19.19
CA PRO A 30 13.44 -27.43 -19.76
C PRO A 30 14.23 -26.72 -20.87
N GLU A 31 13.61 -25.78 -21.60
CA GLU A 31 14.19 -25.11 -22.76
C GLU A 31 14.68 -23.69 -22.44
N THR A 32 13.97 -23.00 -21.53
CA THR A 32 14.13 -21.57 -21.24
C THR A 32 14.39 -21.25 -19.77
N GLY A 33 14.50 -22.27 -18.91
CA GLY A 33 14.76 -22.15 -17.47
C GLY A 33 16.24 -21.94 -17.11
N VAL A 34 16.56 -22.13 -15.83
CA VAL A 34 17.93 -21.99 -15.31
C VAL A 34 18.79 -23.18 -15.76
N ARG A 35 20.05 -22.90 -16.15
CA ARG A 35 21.01 -23.92 -16.53
C ARG A 35 21.28 -24.90 -15.38
N MET A 36 20.97 -26.17 -15.62
CA MET A 36 21.21 -27.26 -14.68
C MET A 36 22.64 -27.80 -14.79
N GLN A 37 23.19 -28.27 -13.66
CA GLN A 37 24.51 -28.89 -13.53
C GLN A 37 24.44 -30.12 -12.59
N ASN A 38 25.42 -31.00 -12.68
CA ASN A 38 25.51 -32.20 -11.84
C ASN A 38 26.37 -31.95 -10.59
N GLN A 39 25.81 -32.14 -9.39
CA GLN A 39 26.59 -32.07 -8.15
C GLN A 39 27.34 -33.38 -7.92
N ARG A 40 28.67 -33.35 -7.79
CA ARG A 40 29.43 -34.49 -7.26
C ARG A 40 29.43 -34.44 -5.73
N VAL A 41 28.92 -35.49 -5.07
CA VAL A 41 28.94 -35.65 -3.61
C VAL A 41 29.74 -36.91 -3.27
N LEU A 42 30.96 -36.72 -2.76
CA LEU A 42 31.97 -37.77 -2.52
C LEU A 42 32.32 -38.55 -3.79
N VAL A 43 31.50 -39.53 -4.16
CA VAL A 43 31.68 -40.41 -5.34
C VAL A 43 30.40 -40.46 -6.21
N THR A 44 29.24 -40.08 -5.66
CA THR A 44 27.95 -40.12 -6.37
C THR A 44 27.62 -38.78 -7.02
N SER A 45 27.24 -38.82 -8.30
CA SER A 45 26.63 -37.67 -9.00
C SER A 45 25.16 -37.55 -8.60
N VAL A 46 24.75 -36.37 -8.13
CA VAL A 46 23.35 -36.03 -7.82
C VAL A 46 22.93 -34.92 -8.79
N PRO A 47 22.03 -35.18 -9.75
CA PRO A 47 21.70 -34.23 -10.82
C PRO A 47 20.87 -33.02 -10.33
N HIS A 48 20.52 -32.16 -11.28
CA HIS A 48 19.61 -31.02 -11.11
C HIS A 48 20.00 -30.04 -9.99
N ALA A 49 21.30 -29.74 -9.85
CA ALA A 49 21.77 -28.55 -9.14
C ALA A 49 21.91 -27.37 -10.12
N MET A 50 22.07 -26.15 -9.63
CA MET A 50 22.30 -24.94 -10.43
C MET A 50 23.24 -24.00 -9.65
N THR A 51 24.05 -23.18 -10.34
CA THR A 51 24.88 -22.19 -9.64
C THR A 51 24.07 -20.94 -9.29
N GLY A 52 24.48 -20.22 -8.24
CA GLY A 52 23.86 -18.95 -7.90
C GLY A 52 24.12 -17.86 -8.94
N SER A 53 25.25 -17.92 -9.67
CA SER A 53 25.48 -17.11 -10.87
C SER A 53 24.47 -17.39 -11.99
N ASP A 54 24.24 -18.66 -12.36
CA ASP A 54 23.26 -19.05 -13.40
C ASP A 54 21.83 -18.57 -13.01
N VAL A 55 21.45 -18.72 -11.72
CA VAL A 55 20.17 -18.23 -11.19
C VAL A 55 20.05 -16.71 -11.30
N LEU A 56 21.06 -15.95 -10.85
CA LEU A 56 21.02 -14.48 -10.91
C LEU A 56 20.93 -13.99 -12.34
N GLN A 57 21.78 -14.52 -13.23
CA GLN A 57 21.80 -14.14 -14.64
C GLN A 57 20.45 -14.43 -15.32
N TRP A 58 19.84 -15.58 -15.03
CA TRP A 58 18.51 -15.91 -15.55
C TRP A 58 17.45 -14.91 -15.09
N ILE A 59 17.44 -14.52 -13.81
CA ILE A 59 16.47 -13.55 -13.26
C ILE A 59 16.62 -12.18 -13.97
N VAL A 60 17.86 -11.72 -14.16
CA VAL A 60 18.18 -10.48 -14.89
C VAL A 60 17.64 -10.53 -16.32
N GLN A 61 17.94 -11.61 -17.05
CA GLN A 61 17.54 -11.77 -18.46
C GLN A 61 16.02 -11.99 -18.65
N ARG A 62 15.37 -12.75 -17.75
CA ARG A 62 13.93 -13.06 -17.81
C ARG A 62 13.07 -11.84 -17.54
N LEU A 63 13.49 -11.00 -16.59
CA LEU A 63 12.68 -9.89 -16.03
C LEU A 63 13.12 -8.49 -16.49
N TRP A 64 14.29 -8.35 -17.13
CA TRP A 64 14.85 -7.08 -17.61
C TRP A 64 15.08 -6.05 -16.46
N ILE A 65 15.61 -6.55 -15.33
CA ILE A 65 15.87 -5.76 -14.12
C ILE A 65 17.36 -5.66 -13.79
N SER A 66 17.73 -4.74 -12.90
CA SER A 66 19.12 -4.54 -12.49
C SER A 66 19.67 -5.73 -11.67
N ASN A 67 20.99 -5.93 -11.70
CA ASN A 67 21.67 -6.96 -10.89
C ASN A 67 21.32 -6.85 -9.39
N LEU A 68 21.23 -5.64 -8.84
CA LEU A 68 20.89 -5.40 -7.43
C LEU A 68 19.44 -5.83 -7.10
N GLU A 69 18.51 -5.56 -8.01
CA GLU A 69 17.11 -5.92 -7.86
C GLU A 69 16.88 -7.42 -8.05
N ALA A 70 17.54 -8.03 -9.06
CA ALA A 70 17.55 -9.47 -9.27
C ALA A 70 18.17 -10.24 -8.10
N GLN A 71 19.25 -9.71 -7.52
CA GLN A 71 19.90 -10.26 -6.32
C GLN A 71 18.97 -10.19 -5.10
N ASN A 72 18.24 -9.08 -4.92
CA ASN A 72 17.25 -8.94 -3.86
C ASN A 72 16.06 -9.91 -4.05
N LEU A 73 15.53 -10.03 -5.26
CA LEU A 73 14.45 -10.97 -5.58
C LEU A 73 14.91 -12.42 -5.37
N GLY A 74 16.09 -12.79 -5.89
CA GLY A 74 16.70 -14.10 -5.70
C GLY A 74 16.90 -14.47 -4.23
N ASN A 75 17.30 -13.50 -3.39
CA ASN A 75 17.37 -13.69 -1.94
C ASN A 75 16.00 -14.05 -1.34
N PHE A 76 14.89 -13.44 -1.78
CA PHE A 76 13.56 -13.84 -1.30
C PHE A 76 13.14 -15.23 -1.80
N ILE A 77 13.52 -15.64 -3.02
CA ILE A 77 13.28 -17.00 -3.53
C ILE A 77 13.99 -18.04 -2.65
N VAL A 78 15.22 -17.74 -2.19
CA VAL A 78 15.96 -18.58 -1.22
C VAL A 78 15.32 -18.53 0.17
N ARG A 79 15.01 -17.36 0.72
CA ARG A 79 14.45 -17.22 2.08
C ARG A 79 13.12 -17.93 2.24
N TYR A 80 12.19 -17.78 1.29
CA TYR A 80 10.92 -18.51 1.29
C TYR A 80 11.07 -20.01 0.94
N GLY A 81 12.30 -20.50 0.74
CA GLY A 81 12.60 -21.91 0.58
C GLY A 81 12.24 -22.51 -0.77
N TYR A 82 11.89 -21.72 -1.79
CA TYR A 82 11.58 -22.22 -3.14
C TYR A 82 12.81 -22.78 -3.86
N ILE A 83 13.99 -22.24 -3.55
CA ILE A 83 15.29 -22.86 -3.84
C ILE A 83 16.12 -22.86 -2.54
N TYR A 84 17.04 -23.81 -2.37
CA TYR A 84 17.86 -23.91 -1.17
C TYR A 84 19.33 -24.18 -1.49
N PRO A 85 20.29 -23.60 -0.72
CA PRO A 85 21.72 -23.82 -0.92
C PRO A 85 22.15 -25.22 -0.46
N LEU A 86 23.14 -25.78 -1.14
CA LEU A 86 23.71 -27.11 -0.87
C LEU A 86 24.98 -27.06 -0.01
N GLN A 87 25.62 -25.89 0.06
CA GLN A 87 26.69 -25.54 0.99
C GLN A 87 26.19 -24.45 1.94
N ASP A 88 26.64 -24.43 3.20
CA ASP A 88 26.24 -23.40 4.18
C ASP A 88 24.70 -23.25 4.33
N PRO A 89 23.97 -24.33 4.68
CA PRO A 89 22.51 -24.40 4.54
C PRO A 89 21.72 -23.44 5.45
N LYS A 90 22.35 -22.85 6.48
CA LYS A 90 21.73 -21.84 7.36
C LYS A 90 21.67 -20.46 6.70
N ASN A 91 22.50 -20.22 5.70
CA ASN A 91 22.66 -18.93 5.05
C ASN A 91 21.67 -18.82 3.86
N LEU A 92 20.41 -18.48 4.18
CA LEU A 92 19.32 -18.38 3.22
C LEU A 92 19.42 -17.10 2.35
N VAL A 93 20.47 -17.04 1.56
CA VAL A 93 20.84 -15.94 0.65
C VAL A 93 21.29 -16.55 -0.69
N LEU A 94 21.00 -15.89 -1.80
CA LEU A 94 21.53 -16.25 -3.12
C LEU A 94 22.94 -15.66 -3.25
N LYS A 95 23.98 -16.50 -3.28
CA LYS A 95 25.36 -16.08 -3.53
C LYS A 95 25.57 -16.04 -5.04
N PRO A 96 26.00 -14.93 -5.66
CA PRO A 96 26.08 -14.79 -7.12
C PRO A 96 27.31 -15.49 -7.74
N ASP A 97 27.72 -16.60 -7.16
CA ASP A 97 28.95 -17.35 -7.45
C ASP A 97 28.64 -18.83 -7.77
N GLY A 98 29.69 -19.67 -7.77
CA GLY A 98 29.58 -21.12 -7.98
C GLY A 98 28.92 -21.91 -6.85
N SER A 99 28.39 -21.26 -5.80
CA SER A 99 27.56 -21.92 -4.78
C SER A 99 26.38 -22.62 -5.44
N LEU A 100 26.10 -23.85 -5.02
CA LEU A 100 25.10 -24.69 -5.65
C LEU A 100 23.77 -24.62 -4.90
N TYR A 101 22.69 -24.55 -5.68
CA TYR A 101 21.31 -24.52 -5.21
C TYR A 101 20.51 -25.67 -5.83
N ARG A 102 19.39 -26.04 -5.19
CA ARG A 102 18.34 -26.90 -5.76
C ARG A 102 16.97 -26.26 -5.62
N PHE A 103 16.07 -26.62 -6.52
CA PHE A 103 14.65 -26.34 -6.37
C PHE A 103 14.03 -27.18 -5.24
N GLN A 104 13.14 -26.55 -4.49
CA GLN A 104 12.27 -27.21 -3.53
C GLN A 104 11.07 -27.84 -4.23
N THR A 105 10.63 -29.01 -3.75
CA THR A 105 9.41 -29.66 -4.27
C THR A 105 8.16 -28.86 -3.85
N PRO A 106 7.11 -28.75 -4.69
CA PRO A 106 5.88 -28.03 -4.36
C PRO A 106 5.18 -28.47 -3.07
N TYR A 107 5.44 -29.71 -2.60
CA TYR A 107 4.96 -30.19 -1.30
C TYR A 107 5.52 -29.39 -0.10
N PHE A 108 6.73 -28.85 -0.24
CA PHE A 108 7.44 -28.06 0.77
C PHE A 108 7.47 -26.56 0.44
N TRP A 109 6.55 -26.06 -0.40
CA TRP A 109 6.40 -24.61 -0.63
C TRP A 109 5.50 -23.97 0.46
N PRO A 110 5.76 -22.72 0.90
CA PRO A 110 4.93 -22.06 1.91
C PRO A 110 3.50 -21.82 1.39
N THR A 111 2.49 -21.95 2.28
CA THR A 111 1.08 -21.73 1.93
C THR A 111 0.46 -20.58 2.73
N GLN A 112 -0.55 -19.92 2.14
CA GLN A 112 -1.27 -18.84 2.83
C GLN A 112 -2.06 -19.37 4.04
N GLN A 113 -2.81 -20.46 3.88
CA GLN A 113 -3.78 -20.90 4.89
C GLN A 113 -3.16 -21.80 5.97
N TRP A 114 -2.22 -22.67 5.58
CA TRP A 114 -1.69 -23.72 6.45
C TRP A 114 -0.24 -23.39 6.85
N PRO A 115 0.03 -23.07 8.14
CA PRO A 115 1.39 -23.11 8.67
C PRO A 115 1.88 -24.57 8.77
N ALA A 116 3.19 -24.77 8.82
CA ALA A 116 3.76 -26.09 9.14
C ALA A 116 3.40 -26.48 10.58
N GLU A 117 2.78 -27.65 10.77
CA GLU A 117 2.33 -28.08 12.09
C GLU A 117 3.47 -28.53 13.01
N ASP A 118 3.22 -28.41 14.32
CA ASP A 118 4.12 -28.93 15.34
C ASP A 118 4.20 -30.48 15.31
N THR A 119 3.15 -31.15 14.84
CA THR A 119 3.09 -32.63 14.74
C THR A 119 4.13 -33.14 13.73
N ASP A 120 4.19 -32.53 12.55
CA ASP A 120 5.14 -32.89 11.50
C ASP A 120 6.58 -32.58 11.90
N TYR A 121 6.78 -31.47 12.63
CA TYR A 121 8.10 -31.11 13.14
C TYR A 121 8.59 -32.10 14.20
N ALA A 122 7.70 -32.58 15.07
CA ALA A 122 8.02 -33.64 16.02
C ALA A 122 8.42 -34.95 15.32
N ILE A 123 7.71 -35.35 14.26
CA ILE A 123 8.04 -36.52 13.43
C ILE A 123 9.41 -36.36 12.77
N TYR A 124 9.71 -35.19 12.20
CA TYR A 124 11.01 -34.87 11.62
C TYR A 124 12.17 -35.00 12.62
N LEU A 125 12.03 -34.37 13.79
CA LEU A 125 13.06 -34.41 14.84
C LEU A 125 13.25 -35.82 15.41
N ALA A 126 12.17 -36.56 15.64
CA ALA A 126 12.22 -37.97 16.03
C ALA A 126 12.95 -38.84 14.99
N LYS A 127 12.61 -38.68 13.70
CA LYS A 127 13.26 -39.39 12.58
C LYS A 127 14.76 -39.10 12.51
N ARG A 128 15.19 -37.85 12.74
CA ARG A 128 16.62 -37.50 12.83
C ARG A 128 17.30 -38.11 14.06
N ASN A 129 16.66 -38.12 15.22
CA ASN A 129 17.24 -38.71 16.43
C ASN A 129 17.41 -40.25 16.29
N ILE A 130 16.45 -40.92 15.65
CA ILE A 130 16.52 -42.35 15.27
C ILE A 130 17.68 -42.60 14.29
N LYS A 131 17.88 -41.72 13.30
CA LYS A 131 18.90 -41.86 12.26
C LYS A 131 20.33 -41.86 12.82
N LYS A 132 20.62 -41.02 13.82
CA LYS A 132 21.84 -41.04 14.64
C LYS A 132 21.57 -40.32 15.96
N LYS A 133 21.71 -41.02 17.09
CA LYS A 133 21.61 -40.42 18.43
C LYS A 133 22.58 -39.23 18.52
N GLY A 134 22.08 -38.08 19.00
CA GLY A 134 22.89 -36.85 19.16
C GLY A 134 23.15 -36.05 17.87
N ILE A 135 22.43 -36.30 16.76
CA ILE A 135 22.55 -35.49 15.52
C ILE A 135 21.61 -34.27 15.46
N LEU A 136 20.98 -33.91 16.58
CA LEU A 136 20.16 -32.70 16.72
C LEU A 136 21.05 -31.55 17.21
N GLU A 137 20.93 -30.40 16.55
CA GLU A 137 21.53 -29.13 16.98
C GLU A 137 20.83 -28.63 18.26
N GLU A 138 21.43 -27.74 19.06
CA GLU A 138 20.93 -27.47 20.41
C GLU A 138 19.48 -26.98 20.45
N TYR A 139 19.12 -26.00 19.62
CA TYR A 139 17.75 -25.52 19.46
C TYR A 139 16.79 -26.60 18.94
N GLU A 140 17.29 -27.62 18.22
CA GLU A 140 16.48 -28.77 17.77
C GLU A 140 16.21 -29.74 18.93
N LYS A 141 17.14 -29.88 19.89
CA LYS A 141 16.90 -30.63 21.13
C LYS A 141 15.90 -29.91 22.04
N GLU A 142 16.05 -28.61 22.20
CA GLU A 142 15.09 -27.76 22.93
C GLU A 142 13.68 -27.89 22.34
N ASN A 143 13.56 -27.72 21.02
CA ASN A 143 12.30 -27.93 20.31
C ASN A 143 11.76 -29.36 20.45
N TYR A 144 12.59 -30.39 20.35
CA TYR A 144 12.18 -31.79 20.52
C TYR A 144 11.63 -32.07 21.94
N ASN A 145 12.30 -31.55 22.96
CA ASN A 145 11.88 -31.69 24.36
C ASN A 145 10.58 -30.92 24.64
N PHE A 146 10.47 -29.68 24.14
CA PHE A 146 9.26 -28.86 24.22
C PHE A 146 8.07 -29.52 23.52
N LEU A 147 8.26 -30.10 22.32
CA LEU A 147 7.22 -30.83 21.61
C LEU A 147 6.79 -32.09 22.35
N ASN A 148 7.75 -32.87 22.87
CA ASN A 148 7.45 -34.06 23.68
C ASN A 148 6.58 -33.71 24.91
N GLN A 149 6.85 -32.59 25.57
CA GLN A 149 6.01 -32.09 26.67
C GLN A 149 4.63 -31.60 26.17
N LYS A 150 4.61 -30.76 25.13
CA LYS A 150 3.40 -30.10 24.60
C LYS A 150 2.38 -31.06 23.99
N MET A 151 2.83 -32.17 23.40
CA MET A 151 1.96 -33.14 22.70
C MET A 151 2.25 -34.60 23.06
N ASN A 152 2.63 -34.86 24.32
CA ASN A 152 2.93 -36.21 24.82
C ASN A 152 1.83 -37.24 24.51
N TYR A 153 0.56 -36.83 24.59
CA TYR A 153 -0.62 -37.64 24.26
C TYR A 153 -0.72 -38.12 22.80
N LYS A 154 0.15 -37.65 21.90
CA LYS A 154 0.30 -38.13 20.50
C LYS A 154 1.67 -38.79 20.25
N TRP A 155 2.50 -38.97 21.27
CA TRP A 155 3.91 -39.29 21.06
C TRP A 155 4.14 -40.67 20.45
N ASP A 156 3.32 -41.67 20.77
CA ASP A 156 3.41 -43.00 20.13
C ASP A 156 3.14 -42.94 18.63
N PHE A 157 2.19 -42.10 18.19
CA PHE A 157 1.94 -41.84 16.77
C PHE A 157 3.15 -41.15 16.11
N VAL A 158 3.72 -40.14 16.77
CA VAL A 158 4.94 -39.44 16.29
C VAL A 158 6.11 -40.43 16.12
N ILE A 159 6.34 -41.29 17.09
CA ILE A 159 7.41 -42.30 17.08
C ILE A 159 7.12 -43.42 16.05
N MET A 160 5.87 -43.83 15.88
CA MET A 160 5.44 -44.79 14.86
C MET A 160 5.72 -44.25 13.46
N GLN A 161 5.24 -43.04 13.15
CA GLN A 161 5.47 -42.38 11.86
C GLN A 161 6.95 -42.12 11.59
N ALA A 162 7.72 -41.69 12.59
CA ALA A 162 9.16 -41.49 12.46
C ALA A 162 9.91 -42.81 12.16
N LYS A 163 9.51 -43.93 12.77
CA LYS A 163 10.05 -45.27 12.48
C LYS A 163 9.67 -45.74 11.07
N GLU A 164 8.43 -45.53 10.64
CA GLU A 164 7.93 -45.90 9.31
C GLU A 164 8.67 -45.14 8.20
N GLN A 165 8.73 -43.80 8.29
CA GLN A 165 9.48 -42.97 7.33
C GLN A 165 10.98 -43.31 7.30
N TYR A 166 11.58 -43.64 8.45
CA TYR A 166 12.97 -44.08 8.51
C TYR A 166 13.21 -45.46 7.86
N ARG A 167 12.24 -46.37 7.90
CA ARG A 167 12.28 -47.66 7.18
C ARG A 167 12.20 -47.43 5.67
N ALA A 168 11.17 -46.73 5.18
CA ALA A 168 11.03 -46.41 3.75
C ALA A 168 12.22 -45.60 3.20
N GLY A 169 12.84 -44.75 4.03
CA GLY A 169 14.08 -44.05 3.69
C GLY A 169 15.29 -44.97 3.46
N LYS A 170 15.35 -46.16 4.07
CA LYS A 170 16.44 -47.13 3.90
C LYS A 170 16.38 -47.90 2.58
N GLU A 171 15.21 -48.02 1.96
CA GLU A 171 15.01 -48.72 0.69
C GLU A 171 15.58 -47.93 -0.50
N ARG A 172 15.60 -46.60 -0.40
CA ARG A 172 16.17 -45.71 -1.43
C ARG A 172 17.70 -45.74 -1.43
N ASN A 173 18.32 -45.54 -2.60
CA ASN A 173 19.77 -45.47 -2.72
C ASN A 173 20.38 -44.31 -1.90
N LYS A 174 21.71 -44.33 -1.72
CA LYS A 174 22.43 -43.37 -0.86
C LYS A 174 22.34 -41.91 -1.34
N ALA A 175 22.28 -41.69 -2.66
CA ALA A 175 22.23 -40.36 -3.27
C ALA A 175 20.85 -39.71 -3.10
N ASP A 176 19.79 -40.43 -3.45
CA ASP A 176 18.40 -39.95 -3.33
C ASP A 176 18.03 -39.70 -1.87
N ARG A 177 18.42 -40.61 -0.98
CA ARG A 177 18.22 -40.45 0.48
C ARG A 177 18.85 -39.15 0.98
N TYR A 178 20.09 -38.87 0.60
CA TYR A 178 20.78 -37.63 0.95
C TYR A 178 20.09 -36.38 0.36
N ALA A 179 19.66 -36.44 -0.91
CA ALA A 179 18.95 -35.33 -1.54
C ALA A 179 17.63 -35.01 -0.82
N LEU A 180 16.86 -36.03 -0.43
CA LEU A 180 15.60 -35.91 0.30
C LEU A 180 15.82 -35.40 1.74
N ASP A 181 16.84 -35.93 2.44
CA ASP A 181 17.25 -35.44 3.77
C ASP A 181 17.60 -33.94 3.74
N CYS A 182 18.32 -33.48 2.72
CA CYS A 182 18.64 -32.07 2.52
C CYS A 182 17.39 -31.23 2.19
N GLN A 183 16.53 -31.74 1.31
CA GLN A 183 15.30 -31.07 0.88
C GLN A 183 14.32 -30.84 2.06
N GLU A 184 14.17 -31.84 2.93
CA GLU A 184 13.37 -31.74 4.14
C GLU A 184 14.03 -30.85 5.21
N LYS A 185 15.36 -30.88 5.36
CA LYS A 185 16.05 -29.94 6.26
C LYS A 185 15.90 -28.48 5.78
N ALA A 186 15.95 -28.22 4.48
CA ALA A 186 15.75 -26.89 3.92
C ALA A 186 14.35 -26.34 4.22
N TYR A 187 13.30 -27.17 4.13
CA TYR A 187 11.95 -26.80 4.54
C TYR A 187 11.87 -26.38 6.02
N TRP A 188 12.41 -27.20 6.93
CA TRP A 188 12.36 -26.89 8.36
C TRP A 188 13.22 -25.70 8.77
N LEU A 189 14.32 -25.39 8.04
CA LEU A 189 15.10 -24.17 8.27
C LEU A 189 14.33 -22.87 7.94
N VAL A 190 13.29 -22.93 7.10
CA VAL A 190 12.39 -21.80 6.80
C VAL A 190 11.17 -21.78 7.72
N HIS A 191 10.61 -22.95 8.03
CA HIS A 191 9.37 -23.07 8.82
C HIS A 191 9.58 -23.12 10.34
N ARG A 192 10.82 -23.36 10.80
CA ARG A 192 11.27 -23.39 12.20
C ARG A 192 12.72 -22.88 12.27
N CYS A 193 12.91 -21.62 11.88
CA CYS A 193 14.21 -20.94 11.86
C CYS A 193 14.98 -21.10 13.18
N PRO A 194 16.33 -21.23 13.16
CA PRO A 194 17.14 -21.16 14.37
C PRO A 194 16.95 -19.82 15.12
N PRO A 195 17.07 -19.80 16.47
CA PRO A 195 16.99 -18.57 17.25
C PRO A 195 17.95 -17.48 16.74
N GLY A 196 17.47 -16.24 16.68
CA GLY A 196 18.24 -15.09 16.16
C GLY A 196 18.25 -14.93 14.63
N MET A 197 17.72 -15.89 13.87
CA MET A 197 17.54 -15.77 12.42
C MET A 197 16.23 -15.05 12.06
N ASP A 198 16.23 -14.36 10.91
CA ASP A 198 15.05 -13.71 10.33
C ASP A 198 13.93 -14.73 10.03
N ASN A 199 12.73 -14.50 10.55
CA ASN A 199 11.56 -15.32 10.26
C ASN A 199 10.79 -14.71 9.08
N VAL A 200 11.16 -15.10 7.86
CA VAL A 200 10.51 -14.63 6.63
C VAL A 200 9.00 -14.95 6.55
N LEU A 201 8.51 -15.86 7.40
CA LEU A 201 7.09 -16.22 7.49
C LEU A 201 6.32 -15.38 8.52
N ASP A 202 6.96 -14.42 9.21
CA ASP A 202 6.27 -13.38 9.96
C ASP A 202 5.52 -12.44 8.99
N TYR A 203 4.23 -12.27 9.24
CA TYR A 203 3.31 -11.45 8.46
C TYR A 203 2.68 -10.32 9.29
N GLY A 204 3.21 -10.10 10.50
CA GLY A 204 2.64 -9.23 11.52
C GLY A 204 1.31 -9.76 12.06
N LEU A 205 0.42 -8.86 12.42
CA LEU A 205 -0.85 -9.23 13.06
C LEU A 205 -1.81 -9.98 12.12
N ASP A 206 -2.40 -11.06 12.64
CA ASP A 206 -3.56 -11.74 12.07
C ASP A 206 -4.75 -10.78 11.83
N ARG A 207 -5.77 -11.29 11.14
CA ARG A 207 -6.97 -10.54 10.77
C ARG A 207 -8.17 -10.96 11.62
N VAL A 208 -9.06 -10.00 11.88
CA VAL A 208 -10.38 -10.21 12.54
C VAL A 208 -11.44 -10.72 11.55
N THR A 209 -11.22 -10.52 10.25
CA THR A 209 -12.04 -11.04 9.16
C THR A 209 -11.20 -12.04 8.39
N ASN A 210 -11.71 -13.26 8.19
CA ASN A 210 -10.99 -14.30 7.49
C ASN A 210 -10.89 -13.92 6.00
N PRO A 211 -9.70 -13.87 5.38
CA PRO A 211 -9.61 -13.55 3.96
C PRO A 211 -10.18 -14.64 3.04
N ASN A 212 -10.39 -15.85 3.56
CA ASN A 212 -10.85 -17.02 2.81
C ASN A 212 -12.33 -17.38 3.10
N GLU A 213 -13.04 -16.62 3.94
CA GLU A 213 -14.46 -16.88 4.22
C GLU A 213 -15.37 -16.39 3.08
N VAL A 214 -16.23 -17.28 2.58
CA VAL A 214 -17.30 -16.93 1.63
C VAL A 214 -18.50 -16.41 2.41
N LYS A 215 -18.58 -15.10 2.63
CA LYS A 215 -19.73 -14.49 3.30
C LYS A 215 -20.95 -14.52 2.38
N LYS A 216 -22.01 -15.22 2.80
CA LYS A 216 -23.36 -15.03 2.24
C LYS A 216 -23.76 -13.57 2.39
N GLN A 217 -24.25 -12.94 1.33
CA GLN A 217 -24.78 -11.58 1.41
C GLN A 217 -26.05 -11.57 2.26
N THR A 218 -26.18 -10.60 3.16
CA THR A 218 -27.40 -10.40 3.96
C THR A 218 -28.26 -9.31 3.34
N VAL A 219 -29.58 -9.33 3.59
CA VAL A 219 -30.51 -8.29 3.11
C VAL A 219 -30.05 -6.88 3.52
N ILE A 220 -29.43 -6.72 4.70
CA ILE A 220 -28.86 -5.44 5.16
C ILE A 220 -27.65 -5.01 4.33
N ALA A 221 -26.80 -5.95 3.88
CA ALA A 221 -25.69 -5.65 2.99
C ALA A 221 -26.19 -5.25 1.60
N VAL A 222 -27.11 -6.04 1.01
CA VAL A 222 -27.69 -5.77 -0.32
C VAL A 222 -28.45 -4.43 -0.34
N LYS A 223 -29.23 -4.11 0.69
CA LYS A 223 -29.89 -2.79 0.81
C LYS A 223 -28.87 -1.64 0.82
N LYS A 224 -27.74 -1.78 1.55
CA LYS A 224 -26.67 -0.76 1.56
C LYS A 224 -25.93 -0.64 0.23
N GLU A 225 -25.79 -1.75 -0.49
CA GLU A 225 -25.20 -1.79 -1.83
C GLU A 225 -26.10 -1.11 -2.88
N ILE A 226 -27.41 -1.40 -2.86
CA ILE A 226 -28.41 -0.69 -3.68
C ILE A 226 -28.39 0.81 -3.38
N MET A 227 -28.43 1.22 -2.10
CA MET A 227 -28.34 2.62 -1.70
C MET A 227 -27.03 3.27 -2.18
N TYR A 228 -25.91 2.54 -2.16
CA TYR A 228 -24.63 3.02 -2.68
C TYR A 228 -24.69 3.29 -4.19
N TYR A 229 -25.27 2.38 -4.98
CA TYR A 229 -25.42 2.58 -6.42
C TYR A 229 -26.40 3.71 -6.76
N GLN A 230 -27.53 3.81 -6.05
CA GLN A 230 -28.48 4.92 -6.21
C GLN A 230 -27.80 6.29 -5.99
N GLN A 231 -27.07 6.49 -4.88
CA GLN A 231 -26.35 7.75 -4.65
C GLN A 231 -25.13 7.98 -5.58
N ALA A 232 -24.67 6.94 -6.28
CA ALA A 232 -23.55 7.04 -7.22
C ALA A 232 -24.05 7.48 -8.60
N LEU A 233 -25.17 6.93 -9.06
CA LEU A 233 -25.82 7.30 -10.33
C LEU A 233 -26.28 8.76 -10.35
N MET A 234 -26.63 9.34 -9.20
CA MET A 234 -27.01 10.75 -9.07
C MET A 234 -25.80 11.73 -9.09
N ARG A 235 -24.56 11.25 -9.21
CA ARG A 235 -23.36 12.10 -9.24
C ARG A 235 -22.93 12.33 -10.68
N SER A 236 -23.02 13.58 -11.13
CA SER A 236 -22.47 13.99 -12.42
C SER A 236 -20.95 13.79 -12.46
N THR A 237 -20.44 13.43 -13.64
CA THR A 237 -19.02 13.21 -13.91
C THR A 237 -18.55 14.11 -15.06
N VAL A 238 -17.24 14.25 -15.22
CA VAL A 238 -16.62 14.93 -16.36
C VAL A 238 -15.87 13.93 -17.23
N LYS A 239 -15.72 14.23 -18.53
CA LYS A 239 -14.93 13.39 -19.45
C LYS A 239 -13.49 13.26 -18.97
N SER A 240 -12.88 12.09 -19.17
CA SER A 240 -11.49 11.81 -18.77
C SER A 240 -10.47 12.81 -19.33
N SER A 241 -10.71 13.35 -20.54
CA SER A 241 -9.87 14.40 -21.13
C SER A 241 -9.88 15.72 -20.33
N VAL A 242 -10.98 16.04 -19.64
CA VAL A 242 -11.10 17.24 -18.80
C VAL A 242 -10.43 17.01 -17.45
N SER A 243 -10.66 15.86 -16.80
CA SER A 243 -10.07 15.56 -15.49
C SER A 243 -8.57 15.27 -15.57
N LEU A 244 -8.12 14.42 -16.50
CA LEU A 244 -6.70 14.14 -16.71
C LEU A 244 -5.96 15.38 -17.23
N GLY A 245 -6.56 16.16 -18.13
CA GLY A 245 -5.99 17.43 -18.59
C GLY A 245 -5.87 18.48 -17.47
N GLY A 246 -6.74 18.43 -16.46
CA GLY A 246 -6.59 19.23 -15.23
C GLY A 246 -5.46 18.74 -14.32
N ILE A 247 -5.31 17.42 -14.16
CA ILE A 247 -4.25 16.80 -13.35
C ILE A 247 -2.87 17.08 -13.94
N VAL A 248 -2.69 16.90 -15.26
CA VAL A 248 -1.41 17.16 -15.95
C VAL A 248 -1.00 18.62 -15.76
N LYS A 249 -1.90 19.58 -16.04
CA LYS A 249 -1.63 21.01 -15.85
C LYS A 249 -1.29 21.38 -14.41
N TYR A 250 -1.90 20.72 -13.42
CA TYR A 250 -1.57 20.93 -12.01
C TYR A 250 -0.15 20.44 -11.70
N SER A 251 0.20 19.22 -12.12
CA SER A 251 1.57 18.69 -11.92
C SER A 251 2.63 19.52 -12.64
N GLU A 252 2.36 19.97 -13.86
CA GLU A 252 3.24 20.89 -14.60
C GLU A 252 3.42 22.23 -13.85
N GLN A 253 2.32 22.86 -13.44
CA GLN A 253 2.33 24.15 -12.74
C GLN A 253 3.07 24.11 -11.40
N PHE A 254 2.95 23.02 -10.64
CA PHE A 254 3.61 22.87 -9.34
C PHE A 254 5.01 22.23 -9.41
N SER A 255 5.48 21.78 -10.57
CA SER A 255 6.74 21.03 -10.73
C SER A 255 7.98 21.76 -10.20
N SER A 256 8.10 23.07 -10.42
CA SER A 256 9.20 23.91 -9.91
C SER A 256 9.16 24.11 -8.38
N ASN A 257 8.03 23.82 -7.74
CA ASN A 257 7.84 23.87 -6.29
C ASN A 257 8.01 22.49 -5.63
N ASP A 258 8.29 21.44 -6.40
CA ASP A 258 8.59 20.10 -5.88
C ASP A 258 10.10 19.95 -5.66
N ALA A 259 10.51 19.99 -4.38
CA ALA A 259 11.90 19.92 -3.96
C ALA A 259 12.57 18.55 -4.20
N ILE A 260 11.82 17.51 -4.60
CA ILE A 260 12.35 16.21 -5.04
C ILE A 260 12.70 16.26 -6.53
N MET A 261 11.87 16.94 -7.34
CA MET A 261 12.01 16.98 -8.80
C MET A 261 12.90 18.13 -9.30
N SER A 262 12.81 19.31 -8.69
CA SER A 262 13.53 20.52 -9.11
C SER A 262 14.57 21.01 -8.10
N GLY A 263 14.67 20.36 -6.92
CA GLY A 263 15.46 20.88 -5.80
C GLY A 263 14.83 22.12 -5.17
N CYS A 264 15.57 22.80 -4.30
CA CYS A 264 15.13 24.05 -3.67
C CYS A 264 16.34 24.92 -3.28
N LEU A 265 16.10 26.23 -3.21
CA LEU A 265 17.10 27.26 -2.90
C LEU A 265 16.92 27.77 -1.46
N PRO A 266 18.00 27.99 -0.69
CA PRO A 266 19.41 27.91 -1.09
C PRO A 266 19.94 26.49 -1.30
N SER A 267 19.42 25.53 -0.52
CA SER A 267 19.71 24.10 -0.64
C SER A 267 18.59 23.26 0.00
N ASN A 268 18.59 21.94 -0.22
CA ASN A 268 17.65 21.02 0.44
C ASN A 268 18.22 20.57 1.81
N PRO A 269 17.61 20.92 2.96
CA PRO A 269 18.16 20.65 4.28
C PRO A 269 18.50 19.18 4.55
N TRP A 270 17.73 18.24 3.96
CA TRP A 270 17.95 16.80 4.09
C TRP A 270 19.19 16.27 3.35
N ILE A 271 19.88 17.13 2.59
CA ILE A 271 21.07 16.80 1.79
C ILE A 271 22.31 17.57 2.27
N THR A 272 22.11 18.77 2.83
CA THR A 272 23.18 19.71 3.20
C THR A 272 23.33 19.95 4.71
N ASP A 273 22.38 19.51 5.53
CA ASP A 273 22.21 19.86 6.95
C ASP A 273 22.02 21.38 7.21
N ASP A 274 21.77 22.17 6.16
CA ASP A 274 21.51 23.62 6.21
C ASP A 274 19.99 23.91 6.33
N THR A 275 19.56 24.53 7.43
CA THR A 275 18.14 24.80 7.69
C THR A 275 17.59 26.04 6.97
N GLN A 276 18.43 26.85 6.31
CA GLN A 276 18.04 28.18 5.81
C GLN A 276 16.81 28.15 4.89
N PHE A 277 16.59 27.06 4.14
CA PHE A 277 15.36 26.87 3.35
C PHE A 277 14.08 26.83 4.21
N TRP A 278 14.10 26.20 5.39
CA TRP A 278 12.96 26.19 6.31
C TRP A 278 12.77 27.55 6.96
N ASP A 279 13.85 28.21 7.38
CA ASP A 279 13.81 29.51 8.04
C ASP A 279 13.22 30.59 7.12
N LEU A 280 13.67 30.64 5.86
CA LEU A 280 13.14 31.54 4.83
C LEU A 280 11.67 31.22 4.43
N ASN A 281 11.18 30.02 4.69
CA ASN A 281 9.82 29.60 4.39
C ASN A 281 8.95 29.39 5.64
N ALA A 282 9.37 29.89 6.80
CA ALA A 282 8.62 29.81 8.05
C ALA A 282 7.22 30.43 7.93
N LYS A 283 6.22 29.86 8.63
CA LYS A 283 4.79 30.19 8.45
C LYS A 283 4.51 31.70 8.46
N LEU A 284 5.06 32.40 9.45
CA LEU A 284 4.90 33.84 9.68
C LEU A 284 6.18 34.65 9.39
N VAL A 285 7.07 34.15 8.53
CA VAL A 285 8.26 34.91 8.08
C VAL A 285 7.87 36.32 7.63
N GLU A 286 8.68 37.32 7.99
CA GLU A 286 8.37 38.73 7.76
C GLU A 286 8.19 39.01 6.26
N ILE A 287 9.21 38.64 5.48
CA ILE A 287 9.26 38.74 4.02
C ILE A 287 9.26 37.32 3.44
N PRO A 288 8.24 36.90 2.67
CA PRO A 288 8.19 35.58 2.05
C PRO A 288 9.20 35.46 0.88
N THR A 289 9.54 34.21 0.53
CA THR A 289 10.32 33.93 -0.69
C THR A 289 9.51 34.20 -1.96
N LYS A 290 10.19 34.55 -3.05
CA LYS A 290 9.60 34.85 -4.36
C LYS A 290 8.74 33.70 -4.89
N MET A 291 9.26 32.47 -4.87
CA MET A 291 8.50 31.27 -5.26
C MET A 291 7.20 31.10 -4.45
N ARG A 292 7.24 31.41 -3.14
CA ARG A 292 6.06 31.34 -2.26
C ARG A 292 5.00 32.38 -2.65
N VAL A 293 5.41 33.61 -3.01
CA VAL A 293 4.48 34.64 -3.51
C VAL A 293 3.93 34.27 -4.89
N GLU A 294 4.77 33.81 -5.82
CA GLU A 294 4.35 33.37 -7.17
C GLU A 294 3.33 32.21 -7.10
N ARG A 295 3.53 31.27 -6.18
CA ARG A 295 2.61 30.16 -5.91
C ARG A 295 1.21 30.64 -5.47
N TRP A 296 1.08 31.79 -4.81
CA TRP A 296 -0.24 32.36 -4.49
C TRP A 296 -1.07 32.67 -5.73
N ALA A 297 -0.44 32.95 -6.88
CA ALA A 297 -1.13 33.19 -8.14
C ALA A 297 -1.60 31.91 -8.84
N PHE A 298 -1.09 30.74 -8.47
CA PHE A 298 -1.41 29.47 -9.13
C PHE A 298 -2.89 29.13 -9.00
N ASN A 299 -3.44 29.23 -7.78
CA ASN A 299 -4.86 29.21 -7.51
C ASN A 299 -5.20 29.78 -6.12
N PHE A 300 -6.42 30.28 -5.97
CA PHE A 300 -6.92 30.93 -4.75
C PHE A 300 -6.76 30.10 -3.46
N SER A 301 -6.74 28.77 -3.51
CA SER A 301 -6.57 27.97 -2.29
C SER A 301 -5.15 28.04 -1.73
N GLU A 302 -4.13 28.29 -2.55
CA GLU A 302 -2.76 28.49 -2.06
C GLU A 302 -2.62 29.84 -1.34
N LEU A 303 -3.18 30.91 -1.91
CA LEU A 303 -3.24 32.24 -1.28
C LEU A 303 -3.94 32.22 0.09
N ILE A 304 -5.06 31.50 0.20
CA ILE A 304 -5.88 31.47 1.43
C ILE A 304 -5.33 30.49 2.48
N ARG A 305 -4.63 29.42 2.07
CA ARG A 305 -3.94 28.50 2.99
C ARG A 305 -2.70 29.12 3.62
N ASP A 306 -1.97 29.95 2.87
CA ASP A 306 -0.79 30.66 3.37
C ASP A 306 -1.19 31.78 4.35
N PRO A 307 -0.69 31.80 5.61
CA PRO A 307 -0.99 32.87 6.55
C PRO A 307 -0.57 34.28 6.06
N LYS A 308 0.59 34.39 5.40
CA LYS A 308 1.10 35.65 4.84
C LYS A 308 0.35 36.04 3.57
N GLY A 309 -0.02 35.04 2.75
CA GLY A 309 -0.90 35.23 1.60
C GLY A 309 -2.26 35.78 2.01
N ARG A 310 -2.88 35.18 3.03
CA ARG A 310 -4.16 35.63 3.60
C ARG A 310 -4.04 37.01 4.26
N GLN A 311 -2.95 37.31 4.98
CA GLN A 311 -2.68 38.64 5.55
C GLN A 311 -2.66 39.73 4.45
N SER A 312 -1.94 39.48 3.35
CA SER A 312 -1.87 40.37 2.19
C SER A 312 -3.24 40.54 1.51
N PHE A 313 -3.98 39.44 1.31
CA PHE A 313 -5.31 39.48 0.71
C PHE A 313 -6.34 40.19 1.60
N GLN A 314 -6.28 40.02 2.93
CA GLN A 314 -7.11 40.74 3.89
C GLN A 314 -6.84 42.24 3.88
N TYR A 315 -5.59 42.68 3.70
CA TYR A 315 -5.22 44.09 3.54
C TYR A 315 -5.77 44.68 2.23
N PHE A 316 -5.71 43.92 1.13
CA PHE A 316 -6.36 44.29 -0.13
C PHE A 316 -7.89 44.44 0.01
N LEU A 317 -8.59 43.45 0.56
CA LEU A 317 -10.05 43.50 0.78
C LEU A 317 -10.48 44.66 1.70
N LYS A 318 -9.64 45.05 2.68
CA LYS A 318 -9.90 46.23 3.53
C LYS A 318 -9.88 47.54 2.75
N LYS A 319 -9.01 47.70 1.73
CA LYS A 319 -9.02 48.90 0.86
C LYS A 319 -10.23 48.95 -0.07
N GLU A 320 -10.86 47.80 -0.33
CA GLU A 320 -12.05 47.66 -1.19
C GLU A 320 -13.34 47.44 -0.38
N PHE A 321 -13.35 47.78 0.92
CA PHE A 321 -14.53 47.68 1.81
C PHE A 321 -15.27 46.33 1.71
N SER A 322 -14.51 45.23 1.65
CA SER A 322 -15.03 43.87 1.44
C SER A 322 -14.34 42.81 2.32
N GLY A 323 -13.70 43.25 3.41
CA GLY A 323 -12.95 42.42 4.36
C GLY A 323 -13.82 41.51 5.24
N GLU A 324 -15.12 41.71 5.21
CA GLU A 324 -16.17 40.94 5.90
C GLU A 324 -16.24 39.51 5.34
N ASN A 325 -16.13 39.39 4.01
CA ASN A 325 -16.19 38.11 3.29
C ASN A 325 -15.13 37.10 3.76
N LEU A 326 -13.90 37.57 3.97
CA LEU A 326 -12.80 36.73 4.43
C LEU A 326 -12.94 36.38 5.90
N GLY A 327 -13.29 37.35 6.75
CA GLY A 327 -13.54 37.09 8.17
C GLY A 327 -14.70 36.11 8.42
N PHE A 328 -15.76 36.17 7.61
CA PHE A 328 -16.84 35.19 7.62
C PHE A 328 -16.35 33.79 7.21
N TRP A 329 -15.55 33.72 6.15
CA TRP A 329 -14.98 32.45 5.67
C TRP A 329 -14.07 31.79 6.73
N GLU A 330 -13.25 32.58 7.42
CA GLU A 330 -12.38 32.11 8.52
C GLU A 330 -13.19 31.63 9.72
N ALA A 331 -14.21 32.38 10.15
CA ALA A 331 -15.10 31.97 11.24
C ALA A 331 -15.85 30.67 10.92
N CYS A 332 -16.18 30.44 9.65
CA CYS A 332 -16.75 29.16 9.20
C CYS A 332 -15.74 28.00 9.19
N GLU A 333 -14.44 28.22 8.96
CA GLU A 333 -13.42 27.16 9.14
C GLU A 333 -13.25 26.81 10.62
N ASP A 334 -13.18 27.80 11.50
CA ASP A 334 -13.09 27.62 12.96
C ASP A 334 -14.33 26.91 13.54
N LEU A 335 -15.54 27.28 13.11
CA LEU A 335 -16.77 26.54 13.45
C LEU A 335 -16.73 25.06 13.05
N LYS A 336 -16.10 24.76 11.91
CA LYS A 336 -16.11 23.42 11.30
C LYS A 336 -15.05 22.48 11.86
N TYR A 337 -13.89 23.02 12.24
CA TYR A 337 -12.73 22.25 12.73
C TYR A 337 -12.42 22.43 14.22
N GLY A 338 -13.02 23.43 14.88
CA GLY A 338 -12.88 23.68 16.32
C GLY A 338 -13.78 22.82 17.22
N ASP A 339 -13.77 23.18 18.50
CA ASP A 339 -14.44 22.47 19.60
C ASP A 339 -15.91 22.15 19.31
N GLN A 340 -16.27 20.87 19.26
CA GLN A 340 -17.66 20.46 18.99
C GLN A 340 -18.65 20.90 20.07
N SER A 341 -18.19 21.21 21.28
CA SER A 341 -19.01 21.80 22.36
C SER A 341 -19.45 23.24 22.06
N LYS A 342 -18.61 24.04 21.37
CA LYS A 342 -18.87 25.45 21.06
C LYS A 342 -19.63 25.66 19.74
N VAL A 343 -19.88 24.60 18.98
CA VAL A 343 -20.49 24.65 17.63
C VAL A 343 -21.85 25.35 17.60
N LYS A 344 -22.71 25.14 18.60
CA LYS A 344 -24.03 25.79 18.64
C LYS A 344 -23.88 27.31 18.82
N GLU A 345 -23.15 27.71 19.85
CA GLU A 345 -22.87 29.10 20.21
C GLU A 345 -22.21 29.86 19.05
N LYS A 346 -21.09 29.34 18.52
CA LYS A 346 -20.38 29.94 17.37
C LYS A 346 -21.26 30.05 16.13
N ALA A 347 -22.11 29.07 15.82
CA ALA A 347 -23.00 29.16 14.66
C ALA A 347 -24.06 30.28 14.81
N GLU A 348 -24.60 30.48 16.02
CA GLU A 348 -25.52 31.58 16.31
C GLU A 348 -24.81 32.94 16.35
N GLU A 349 -23.58 33.01 16.87
CA GLU A 349 -22.74 34.21 16.88
C GLU A 349 -22.39 34.66 15.46
N ILE A 350 -21.87 33.75 14.63
CA ILE A 350 -21.50 34.03 13.24
C ILE A 350 -22.72 34.49 12.43
N TYR A 351 -23.90 33.90 12.67
CA TYR A 351 -25.15 34.38 12.07
C TYR A 351 -25.46 35.82 12.48
N LYS A 352 -25.43 36.15 13.79
CA LYS A 352 -25.68 37.50 14.31
C LYS A 352 -24.66 38.53 13.81
N LEU A 353 -23.39 38.14 13.66
CA LEU A 353 -22.28 39.02 13.28
C LEU A 353 -22.21 39.31 11.77
N PHE A 354 -22.60 38.36 10.91
CA PHE A 354 -22.40 38.45 9.46
C PHE A 354 -23.66 38.30 8.59
N LEU A 355 -24.72 37.62 9.05
CA LEU A 355 -25.85 37.20 8.19
C LEU A 355 -27.20 37.78 8.59
N ALA A 356 -27.40 38.15 9.86
CA ALA A 356 -28.64 38.74 10.34
C ALA A 356 -28.91 40.11 9.67
N PRO A 357 -30.19 40.53 9.50
CA PRO A 357 -30.52 41.88 9.09
C PRO A 357 -29.91 42.91 10.06
N GLY A 358 -29.16 43.88 9.53
CA GLY A 358 -28.45 44.89 10.35
C GLY A 358 -27.18 44.38 11.05
N ALA A 359 -26.64 43.21 10.68
CA ALA A 359 -25.42 42.66 11.27
C ALA A 359 -24.20 43.59 11.11
N ARG A 360 -23.35 43.68 12.14
CA ARG A 360 -22.20 44.60 12.18
C ARG A 360 -21.17 44.37 11.06
N ARG A 361 -21.06 43.15 10.55
CA ARG A 361 -20.19 42.76 9.42
C ARG A 361 -21.02 42.10 8.31
N TRP A 362 -22.18 42.67 8.00
CA TRP A 362 -23.15 42.10 7.06
C TRP A 362 -22.52 41.76 5.70
N ILE A 363 -22.73 40.53 5.23
CA ILE A 363 -22.30 40.05 3.92
C ILE A 363 -23.50 39.70 3.04
N ASN A 364 -23.34 39.89 1.73
CA ASN A 364 -24.37 39.55 0.75
C ASN A 364 -24.23 38.08 0.31
N ILE A 365 -25.31 37.31 0.46
CA ILE A 365 -25.46 35.94 -0.07
C ILE A 365 -26.82 35.80 -0.75
N ASP A 366 -26.91 34.90 -1.75
CA ASP A 366 -28.17 34.70 -2.47
C ASP A 366 -29.26 34.08 -1.58
N GLY A 367 -30.52 34.47 -1.81
CA GLY A 367 -31.65 34.10 -0.96
C GLY A 367 -31.80 32.58 -0.74
N LYS A 368 -31.48 31.75 -1.73
CA LYS A 368 -31.49 30.28 -1.59
C LYS A 368 -30.44 29.79 -0.59
N THR A 369 -29.27 30.43 -0.55
CA THR A 369 -28.22 30.09 0.41
C THR A 369 -28.55 30.59 1.81
N MET A 370 -29.19 31.76 1.94
CA MET A 370 -29.74 32.24 3.21
C MET A 370 -30.82 31.27 3.74
N ASP A 371 -31.75 30.86 2.88
CA ASP A 371 -32.81 29.88 3.19
C ASP A 371 -32.25 28.57 3.76
N ILE A 372 -31.23 28.00 3.13
CA ILE A 372 -30.55 26.78 3.58
C ILE A 372 -29.91 27.00 4.95
N THR A 373 -29.25 28.15 5.14
CA THR A 373 -28.54 28.50 6.38
C THR A 373 -29.52 28.69 7.54
N VAL A 374 -30.59 29.48 7.36
CA VAL A 374 -31.62 29.71 8.39
C VAL A 374 -32.40 28.43 8.72
N LYS A 375 -32.68 27.57 7.73
CA LYS A 375 -33.30 26.24 7.99
C LYS A 375 -32.36 25.32 8.77
N GLY A 376 -31.07 25.34 8.46
CA GLY A 376 -30.05 24.57 9.19
C GLY A 376 -29.81 25.06 10.63
N LEU A 377 -29.83 26.38 10.85
CA LEU A 377 -29.62 26.99 12.17
C LEU A 377 -30.72 26.69 13.20
N LYS A 378 -31.84 26.07 12.79
CA LYS A 378 -32.81 25.47 13.74
C LYS A 378 -32.21 24.30 14.52
N HIS A 379 -31.22 23.61 13.95
CA HIS A 379 -30.49 22.51 14.59
C HIS A 379 -28.98 22.64 14.30
N PRO A 380 -28.26 23.59 14.94
CA PRO A 380 -26.87 23.91 14.60
C PRO A 380 -25.92 22.71 14.68
N HIS A 381 -25.10 22.56 13.64
CA HIS A 381 -24.05 21.54 13.53
C HIS A 381 -22.84 22.11 12.77
N ARG A 382 -21.67 21.46 12.88
CA ARG A 382 -20.38 21.95 12.33
C ARG A 382 -20.28 22.10 10.79
N TYR A 383 -21.38 21.91 10.07
CA TYR A 383 -21.49 22.10 8.62
C TYR A 383 -22.67 23.02 8.24
N VAL A 384 -23.32 23.66 9.23
CA VAL A 384 -24.56 24.44 9.04
C VAL A 384 -24.35 25.68 8.15
N LEU A 385 -23.11 26.19 8.11
CA LEU A 385 -22.71 27.32 7.27
C LEU A 385 -21.98 26.90 5.97
N ASP A 386 -21.80 25.61 5.68
CA ASP A 386 -21.01 25.13 4.53
C ASP A 386 -21.50 25.72 3.18
N ALA A 387 -22.81 25.92 3.03
CA ALA A 387 -23.40 26.52 1.84
C ALA A 387 -23.01 28.00 1.67
N ALA A 388 -23.18 28.81 2.73
CA ALA A 388 -22.79 30.21 2.75
C ALA A 388 -21.27 30.39 2.63
N GLN A 389 -20.48 29.58 3.33
CA GLN A 389 -19.03 29.59 3.22
C GLN A 389 -18.57 29.26 1.78
N THR A 390 -19.20 28.27 1.13
CA THR A 390 -18.91 27.92 -0.26
C THR A 390 -19.31 29.03 -1.23
N HIS A 391 -20.45 29.70 -1.00
CA HIS A 391 -20.87 30.86 -1.80
C HIS A 391 -19.82 31.97 -1.73
N ILE A 392 -19.45 32.41 -0.53
CA ILE A 392 -18.50 33.51 -0.29
C ILE A 392 -17.08 33.16 -0.78
N TYR A 393 -16.63 31.91 -0.58
CA TYR A 393 -15.37 31.43 -1.14
C TYR A 393 -15.36 31.50 -2.68
N MET A 394 -16.45 31.09 -3.33
CA MET A 394 -16.56 31.14 -4.80
C MET A 394 -16.73 32.55 -5.35
N LEU A 395 -17.33 33.48 -4.57
CA LEU A 395 -17.39 34.90 -4.88
C LEU A 395 -15.98 35.52 -4.89
N MET A 396 -15.25 35.42 -3.76
CA MET A 396 -13.87 35.92 -3.65
C MET A 396 -12.94 35.29 -4.69
N LYS A 397 -13.10 33.98 -4.97
CA LYS A 397 -12.29 33.27 -5.98
C LYS A 397 -12.47 33.80 -7.41
N LYS A 398 -13.68 34.22 -7.78
CA LYS A 398 -14.02 34.65 -9.14
C LYS A 398 -13.69 36.12 -9.39
N ASP A 399 -13.93 36.98 -8.40
CA ASP A 399 -13.77 38.42 -8.52
C ASP A 399 -12.51 38.91 -7.78
N SER A 400 -12.59 39.02 -6.44
CA SER A 400 -11.60 39.71 -5.62
C SER A 400 -10.18 39.15 -5.78
N TYR A 401 -10.02 37.83 -5.92
CA TYR A 401 -8.75 37.16 -6.20
C TYR A 401 -8.13 37.59 -7.55
N ALA A 402 -8.95 37.65 -8.61
CA ALA A 402 -8.49 38.03 -9.95
C ALA A 402 -8.11 39.52 -10.04
N ARG A 403 -8.66 40.35 -9.15
CA ARG A 403 -8.31 41.78 -8.99
C ARG A 403 -7.08 41.94 -8.08
N TYR A 404 -6.98 41.18 -6.99
CA TYR A 404 -5.80 41.13 -6.11
C TYR A 404 -4.50 40.84 -6.87
N LEU A 405 -4.47 39.80 -7.71
CA LEU A 405 -3.26 39.45 -8.50
C LEU A 405 -2.83 40.54 -9.50
N LYS A 406 -3.71 41.49 -9.84
CA LYS A 406 -3.40 42.64 -10.71
C LYS A 406 -3.06 43.91 -9.92
N SER A 407 -3.39 43.94 -8.63
CA SER A 407 -3.24 45.10 -7.74
C SER A 407 -1.78 45.49 -7.51
N PRO A 408 -1.51 46.76 -7.12
CA PRO A 408 -0.19 47.16 -6.64
C PRO A 408 0.29 46.31 -5.46
N ILE A 409 -0.61 45.93 -4.53
CA ILE A 409 -0.27 45.18 -3.31
C ILE A 409 0.41 43.84 -3.65
N TYR A 410 -0.15 43.05 -4.57
CA TYR A 410 0.47 41.79 -4.97
C TYR A 410 1.80 42.01 -5.72
N LYS A 411 1.88 43.03 -6.57
CA LYS A 411 3.11 43.38 -7.31
C LYS A 411 4.24 43.85 -6.39
N GLU A 412 3.92 44.64 -5.37
CA GLU A 412 4.87 45.06 -4.33
C GLU A 412 5.32 43.87 -3.47
N MET A 413 4.40 42.98 -3.08
CA MET A 413 4.77 41.76 -2.35
C MET A 413 5.71 40.88 -3.18
N LEU A 414 5.49 40.76 -4.48
CA LEU A 414 6.35 40.01 -5.40
C LEU A 414 7.72 40.70 -5.60
N ALA A 415 7.75 42.02 -5.74
CA ALA A 415 8.99 42.79 -5.92
C ALA A 415 9.86 42.89 -4.66
N LYS A 416 9.25 42.77 -3.47
CA LYS A 416 9.95 42.76 -2.16
C LYS A 416 10.31 41.34 -1.69
N ALA A 417 9.88 40.29 -2.41
CA ALA A 417 10.07 38.90 -1.98
C ALA A 417 11.53 38.43 -2.12
N ILE A 418 11.99 37.61 -1.17
CA ILE A 418 13.38 37.12 -1.16
C ILE A 418 13.58 36.08 -2.27
N GLU A 419 14.61 36.26 -3.09
CA GLU A 419 15.07 35.26 -4.08
C GLU A 419 16.39 34.64 -3.59
N PRO A 420 16.34 33.49 -2.88
CA PRO A 420 17.52 32.92 -2.22
C PRO A 420 18.54 32.48 -3.27
N GLN A 421 19.79 32.90 -3.11
CA GLN A 421 20.87 32.47 -3.99
C GLN A 421 21.30 31.03 -3.66
N GLU A 422 21.85 30.32 -4.64
CA GLU A 422 22.48 29.03 -4.39
C GLU A 422 23.64 29.18 -3.38
N THR A 423 23.63 28.37 -2.32
CA THR A 423 24.82 28.25 -1.44
C THR A 423 25.98 27.70 -2.25
N THR A 424 26.95 28.55 -2.55
CA THR A 424 28.16 28.16 -3.30
C THR A 424 28.93 27.11 -2.51
N LYS A 425 28.88 25.86 -2.98
CA LYS A 425 29.62 24.75 -2.40
C LYS A 425 31.12 25.03 -2.48
N LYS A 426 31.72 25.48 -1.38
CA LYS A 426 33.18 25.44 -1.21
C LYS A 426 33.61 23.98 -1.43
N SER A 427 34.32 23.71 -2.51
CA SER A 427 34.64 22.35 -2.96
C SER A 427 35.66 21.69 -2.03
N SER A 428 35.20 21.14 -0.91
CA SER A 428 35.97 20.16 -0.14
C SER A 428 36.05 18.87 -0.97
N THR A 429 37.16 18.67 -1.67
CA THR A 429 37.37 17.63 -2.68
C THR A 429 37.49 16.22 -2.06
N LEU A 430 36.39 15.70 -1.51
CA LEU A 430 36.27 14.35 -0.93
C LEU A 430 34.96 13.68 -1.38
N PRO A 431 34.98 12.91 -2.49
CA PRO A 431 33.85 12.04 -2.82
C PRO A 431 33.74 10.88 -1.82
N PHE A 432 32.53 10.38 -1.61
CA PHE A 432 32.27 9.13 -0.85
C PHE A 432 32.76 9.06 0.61
N MET A 433 32.53 10.13 1.38
CA MET A 433 32.19 9.94 2.79
C MET A 433 30.67 10.02 2.97
N ARG A 434 30.04 8.85 3.19
CA ARG A 434 28.64 8.76 3.66
C ARG A 434 28.61 9.29 5.10
N ARG A 435 28.52 10.62 5.25
CA ARG A 435 28.34 11.27 6.55
C ARG A 435 27.19 10.59 7.28
N HIS A 436 27.38 10.32 8.58
CA HIS A 436 26.31 9.78 9.40
C HIS A 436 25.14 10.77 9.36
N LEU A 437 24.02 10.35 8.75
CA LEU A 437 22.74 11.02 8.90
C LEU A 437 22.49 11.12 10.41
N ARG A 438 22.56 12.34 10.97
CA ARG A 438 22.15 12.54 12.35
C ARG A 438 20.66 12.22 12.41
N SER A 439 20.30 11.24 13.23
CA SER A 439 18.91 10.98 13.57
C SER A 439 18.26 12.30 13.99
N SER A 440 17.13 12.64 13.39
CA SER A 440 16.40 13.87 13.73
C SER A 440 16.13 13.92 15.25
N PRO A 441 16.09 15.12 15.86
CA PRO A 441 15.72 15.26 17.26
C PRO A 441 14.42 14.53 17.56
N SER A 442 14.35 13.86 18.73
CA SER A 442 13.21 13.05 19.12
C SER A 442 11.89 13.81 18.86
N PRO A 443 10.83 13.16 18.34
CA PRO A 443 9.54 13.80 18.09
C PRO A 443 8.96 14.52 19.32
N VAL A 444 9.36 14.11 20.53
CA VAL A 444 9.03 14.80 21.80
C VAL A 444 9.65 16.20 21.87
N ILE A 445 10.92 16.35 21.48
CA ILE A 445 11.65 17.63 21.49
C ILE A 445 11.08 18.57 20.43
N LEU A 446 10.84 18.06 19.22
CA LEU A 446 10.21 18.84 18.14
C LEU A 446 8.81 19.33 18.53
N ARG A 447 8.05 18.49 19.26
CA ARG A 447 6.73 18.85 19.78
C ARG A 447 6.80 19.90 20.89
N GLN A 448 7.76 19.78 21.83
CA GLN A 448 7.99 20.80 22.86
C GLN A 448 8.33 22.16 22.24
N LEU A 449 9.16 22.18 21.20
CA LEU A 449 9.49 23.40 20.45
C LEU A 449 8.27 23.98 19.69
N GLU A 450 7.37 23.15 19.14
CA GLU A 450 6.13 23.63 18.51
C GLU A 450 5.12 24.16 19.56
N GLU A 451 5.02 23.52 20.72
CA GLU A 451 4.16 23.96 21.83
C GLU A 451 4.69 25.27 22.47
N GLU A 452 6.02 25.42 22.60
CA GLU A 452 6.65 26.67 23.03
C GLU A 452 6.52 27.79 21.99
N ALA A 453 6.68 27.49 20.70
CA ALA A 453 6.47 28.47 19.64
C ALA A 453 5.02 29.00 19.63
N LYS A 454 4.02 28.12 19.83
CA LYS A 454 2.61 28.54 20.00
C LYS A 454 2.38 29.39 21.25
N ALA A 455 3.06 29.09 22.36
CA ALA A 455 2.99 29.92 23.56
C ALA A 455 3.56 31.33 23.31
N ARG A 456 4.65 31.45 22.55
CA ARG A 456 5.23 32.73 22.12
C ARG A 456 4.33 33.49 21.12
N GLU A 457 3.69 32.80 20.17
CA GLU A 457 2.69 33.40 19.26
C GLU A 457 1.46 33.92 20.04
N ALA A 458 1.02 33.20 21.08
CA ALA A 458 -0.08 33.62 21.96
C ALA A 458 0.30 34.79 22.89
N ALA A 459 1.55 34.86 23.36
CA ALA A 459 2.04 36.00 24.13
C ALA A 459 2.09 37.29 23.28
N ASN A 460 2.57 37.17 22.02
CA ASN A 460 2.69 38.31 21.09
C ASN A 460 1.36 38.84 20.54
N THR A 461 0.22 38.29 20.96
CA THR A 461 -1.13 38.75 20.56
C THR A 461 -1.89 39.48 21.68
N VAL A 462 -1.24 39.81 22.80
CA VAL A 462 -1.79 40.63 23.89
C VAL A 462 -1.15 42.02 23.89
N ASP A 463 -1.89 43.03 23.42
CA ASP A 463 -1.46 44.43 23.39
C ASP A 463 -1.81 45.12 24.73
N ILE A 464 -0.79 45.49 25.51
CA ILE A 464 -0.96 46.08 26.86
C ILE A 464 -0.84 47.61 26.78
N THR A 465 -1.92 48.28 26.36
CA THR A 465 -1.97 49.75 26.23
C THR A 465 -3.29 50.39 26.73
N GLN A 466 -3.81 49.98 27.91
CA GLN A 466 -4.78 50.80 28.68
C GLN A 466 -4.56 50.73 30.21
N PRO A 467 -4.61 51.85 30.94
CA PRO A 467 -4.63 51.90 32.41
C PRO A 467 -6.07 52.06 32.96
N GLY A 468 -6.47 51.27 33.97
CA GLY A 468 -7.81 51.35 34.57
C GLY A 468 -8.01 50.48 35.82
N GLN A 469 -8.05 51.13 36.98
CA GLN A 469 -8.17 50.60 38.36
C GLN A 469 -9.28 49.57 38.61
N HIS A 470 -9.03 48.57 39.48
CA HIS A 470 -9.63 48.49 40.84
C HIS A 470 -8.95 47.39 41.73
N LEU A 471 -9.37 47.22 42.98
CA LEU A 471 -8.55 46.70 44.10
C LEU A 471 -8.76 45.21 44.44
N ALA A 472 -7.62 44.49 44.62
CA ALA A 472 -7.21 43.61 45.75
C ALA A 472 -8.14 42.48 46.32
N PRO A 473 -7.62 41.52 47.13
CA PRO A 473 -6.21 41.19 47.45
C PRO A 473 -5.80 39.73 47.10
N SER A 474 -4.50 39.43 47.18
CA SER A 474 -3.94 38.07 47.10
C SER A 474 -3.48 37.56 48.47
N PRO A 475 -3.38 36.22 48.67
CA PRO A 475 -2.46 35.63 49.64
C PRO A 475 -1.44 34.67 48.98
N HIS A 476 -0.16 35.06 49.08
CA HIS A 476 1.06 34.24 49.18
C HIS A 476 1.40 33.11 48.19
N LEU A 477 2.54 33.29 47.52
CA LEU A 477 3.39 32.23 46.97
C LEU A 477 3.96 31.34 48.09
N THR A 478 4.23 30.07 47.74
CA THR A 478 5.38 29.35 48.28
C THR A 478 6.08 28.59 47.15
N VAL A 479 7.30 28.98 46.80
CA VAL A 479 8.13 28.29 45.80
C VAL A 479 9.05 27.30 46.52
N TYR A 480 9.13 26.06 46.03
CA TYR A 480 10.11 25.08 46.52
C TYR A 480 10.90 24.52 45.34
N THR A 481 12.17 24.93 45.23
CA THR A 481 13.09 24.47 44.20
C THR A 481 13.77 23.17 44.63
N GLY A 482 13.40 22.04 44.01
CA GLY A 482 14.04 20.75 44.21
C GLY A 482 14.82 20.30 42.97
N THR A 483 16.14 20.48 42.96
CA THR A 483 17.02 19.98 41.90
C THR A 483 17.42 18.53 42.15
N CYS A 484 17.39 17.68 41.11
CA CYS A 484 17.91 16.32 41.15
C CYS A 484 18.66 15.98 39.86
N VAL A 485 19.81 15.33 40.01
CA VAL A 485 20.78 15.02 38.94
C VAL A 485 20.44 13.65 38.32
N PRO A 486 20.57 13.45 36.99
CA PRO A 486 20.23 12.18 36.34
C PRO A 486 21.34 11.12 36.48
N PRO A 487 21.00 9.85 36.78
CA PRO A 487 21.92 8.72 36.66
C PRO A 487 21.92 8.13 35.24
N SER A 488 23.10 7.65 34.80
CA SER A 488 23.32 6.94 33.53
C SER A 488 23.29 5.41 33.73
N PRO A 489 23.21 4.60 32.64
CA PRO A 489 22.43 3.36 32.69
C PRO A 489 23.19 2.08 33.05
N SER A 490 22.44 1.13 33.61
CA SER A 490 22.73 -0.31 33.57
C SER A 490 21.43 -1.11 33.37
N SER A 491 21.54 -2.29 32.76
CA SER A 491 20.46 -3.24 32.43
C SER A 491 20.78 -4.60 33.12
N PRO A 492 19.95 -5.67 33.07
CA PRO A 492 18.80 -5.89 32.18
C PRO A 492 17.54 -6.61 32.75
N PHE A 493 16.53 -6.73 31.88
CA PHE A 493 15.39 -7.68 31.85
C PHE A 493 14.67 -8.10 33.15
N SER A 494 13.43 -7.62 33.31
CA SER A 494 12.25 -8.48 33.56
C SER A 494 10.97 -7.74 33.16
N SER A 495 9.99 -8.43 32.58
CA SER A 495 8.70 -7.83 32.19
C SER A 495 7.52 -8.72 32.60
N SER A 496 6.80 -8.31 33.64
CA SER A 496 5.60 -9.00 34.12
C SER A 496 4.54 -8.00 34.61
N CYS A 497 3.27 -8.44 34.55
CA CYS A 497 2.07 -7.83 35.11
C CYS A 497 1.57 -6.45 34.59
N ARG A 498 0.50 -6.54 33.79
CA ARG A 498 -0.76 -5.76 33.87
C ARG A 498 -0.73 -4.21 33.79
N SER A 499 -1.18 -3.68 32.64
CA SER A 499 -1.85 -2.36 32.58
C SER A 499 -3.36 -2.46 32.89
N PRO A 500 -3.98 -1.42 33.48
CA PRO A 500 -5.44 -1.36 33.72
C PRO A 500 -6.25 -1.09 32.42
N ARG A 501 -7.59 -1.09 32.54
CA ARG A 501 -8.54 -1.15 31.41
C ARG A 501 -9.33 0.16 31.18
N LYS A 502 -9.63 0.43 29.89
CA LYS A 502 -10.75 1.27 29.36
C LYS A 502 -10.66 2.81 29.60
N PRO A 503 -11.47 3.64 28.90
CA PRO A 503 -11.74 3.60 27.44
C PRO A 503 -11.82 4.99 26.78
N PHE A 504 -11.44 5.13 25.50
CA PHE A 504 -11.91 6.22 24.62
C PHE A 504 -12.17 5.71 23.20
N ALA A 505 -13.10 6.35 22.48
CA ALA A 505 -13.60 5.90 21.18
C ALA A 505 -13.36 6.95 20.08
N SER A 506 -12.50 6.62 19.11
CA SER A 506 -12.16 7.51 18.00
C SER A 506 -13.05 7.27 16.76
N PRO A 507 -13.71 8.29 16.18
CA PRO A 507 -14.66 8.12 15.07
C PRO A 507 -13.98 8.01 13.69
N SER A 508 -13.18 6.96 13.48
CA SER A 508 -12.41 6.73 12.26
C SER A 508 -13.28 6.36 11.03
N ARG A 509 -13.65 7.36 10.22
CA ARG A 509 -14.41 7.20 8.96
C ARG A 509 -13.59 6.54 7.82
N PHE A 510 -13.34 5.23 7.91
CA PHE A 510 -12.84 4.45 6.76
C PHE A 510 -13.99 3.93 5.90
N ILE A 511 -14.31 4.64 4.82
CA ILE A 511 -15.25 4.16 3.79
C ILE A 511 -14.54 3.08 2.94
N ARG A 512 -14.79 1.82 3.29
CA ARG A 512 -14.30 0.65 2.56
C ARG A 512 -15.12 0.47 1.28
N ARG A 513 -14.52 0.73 0.11
CA ARG A 513 -15.13 0.38 -1.19
C ARG A 513 -15.31 -1.15 -1.29
N PRO A 514 -16.40 -1.66 -1.91
CA PRO A 514 -16.48 -3.05 -2.34
C PRO A 514 -15.34 -3.40 -3.31
N SER A 515 -14.91 -4.65 -3.28
CA SER A 515 -13.90 -5.17 -4.21
C SER A 515 -14.50 -5.40 -5.59
N THR A 516 -14.06 -4.64 -6.59
CA THR A 516 -14.34 -4.92 -7.99
C THR A 516 -13.74 -6.26 -8.41
N THR A 517 -14.55 -7.12 -9.00
CA THR A 517 -14.09 -8.32 -9.73
C THR A 517 -13.13 -7.91 -10.84
N ILE A 518 -12.00 -8.61 -10.95
CA ILE A 518 -11.06 -8.45 -12.06
C ILE A 518 -11.43 -9.47 -13.13
N CYS A 519 -11.93 -8.98 -14.26
CA CYS A 519 -12.10 -9.72 -15.51
C CYS A 519 -11.15 -9.12 -16.58
N PRO A 520 -10.77 -9.87 -17.62
CA PRO A 520 -9.51 -9.66 -18.32
C PRO A 520 -9.50 -8.47 -19.30
N SER A 521 -8.28 -8.06 -19.67
CA SER A 521 -7.99 -7.00 -20.64
C SER A 521 -8.65 -7.26 -22.01
N PRO A 522 -9.10 -6.20 -22.73
CA PRO A 522 -9.57 -6.33 -24.10
C PRO A 522 -8.43 -6.70 -25.06
N ILE A 523 -8.81 -7.40 -26.14
CA ILE A 523 -7.93 -7.94 -27.18
C ILE A 523 -7.41 -6.81 -28.09
N ARG A 524 -6.23 -7.02 -28.70
CA ARG A 524 -5.69 -6.14 -29.76
C ARG A 524 -6.65 -6.10 -30.95
N VAL A 525 -7.13 -4.91 -31.32
CA VAL A 525 -7.68 -4.69 -32.66
C VAL A 525 -6.49 -4.51 -33.61
N ALA A 526 -6.28 -5.48 -34.50
CA ALA A 526 -5.42 -5.30 -35.66
C ALA A 526 -6.18 -4.52 -36.74
N LEU A 527 -5.46 -3.71 -37.53
CA LEU A 527 -6.01 -3.12 -38.74
C LEU A 527 -5.80 -4.11 -39.89
N GLU A 528 -6.89 -4.70 -40.37
CA GLU A 528 -6.89 -5.37 -41.67
C GLU A 528 -7.12 -4.33 -42.76
N THR A 529 -6.18 -4.21 -43.69
CA THR A 529 -6.41 -3.60 -45.01
C THR A 529 -6.36 -4.71 -46.04
N SER A 530 -7.50 -4.99 -46.67
CA SER A 530 -7.66 -6.09 -47.62
C SER A 530 -7.05 -5.79 -48.99
N SER A 531 -6.13 -6.64 -49.44
CA SER A 531 -5.83 -6.84 -50.85
C SER A 531 -5.38 -8.28 -51.06
N GLY A 532 -6.18 -9.08 -51.76
CA GLY A 532 -5.84 -10.47 -52.05
C GLY A 532 -6.19 -10.82 -53.48
N LEU A 533 -5.29 -11.56 -54.14
CA LEU A 533 -5.64 -12.47 -55.22
C LEU A 533 -4.55 -13.55 -55.34
N GLU A 534 -4.97 -14.80 -55.11
CA GLU A 534 -4.56 -16.05 -55.78
C GLU A 534 -3.09 -16.55 -55.72
N GLN A 535 -2.87 -17.79 -55.25
CA GLN A 535 -2.82 -19.09 -55.97
C GLN A 535 -1.62 -19.20 -56.95
N LYS A 536 -0.90 -20.33 -57.10
CA LYS A 536 -1.14 -21.75 -56.72
C LYS A 536 0.16 -22.57 -56.72
N GLY A 537 0.19 -23.74 -56.04
CA GLY A 537 1.15 -24.85 -56.24
C GLY A 537 2.60 -24.60 -55.73
N GLU A 538 3.13 -25.26 -54.70
CA GLU A 538 3.41 -26.69 -54.48
C GLU A 538 4.66 -27.26 -55.20
N CYS A 539 5.64 -27.64 -54.35
CA CYS A 539 6.49 -28.85 -54.43
C CYS A 539 7.41 -29.14 -55.65
N SER A 540 8.59 -29.75 -55.50
CA SER A 540 9.30 -30.19 -54.27
C SER A 540 10.77 -30.58 -54.55
N GLY A 541 11.66 -30.30 -53.59
CA GLY A 541 13.00 -30.92 -53.51
C GLY A 541 14.05 -30.43 -54.51
N SER A 542 15.33 -30.82 -54.39
CA SER A 542 16.00 -31.42 -53.22
C SER A 542 17.53 -31.25 -53.30
N MET A 543 18.17 -31.23 -52.12
CA MET A 543 19.63 -31.34 -51.89
C MET A 543 20.57 -30.23 -52.43
N ALA A 544 21.73 -30.16 -51.78
CA ALA A 544 22.88 -29.30 -52.03
C ALA A 544 24.03 -30.19 -52.62
N PRO A 545 25.36 -29.87 -52.63
CA PRO A 545 26.08 -28.78 -51.93
C PRO A 545 27.33 -28.12 -52.61
N ARG A 546 27.83 -27.05 -51.95
CA ARG A 546 29.26 -26.63 -51.78
C ARG A 546 30.13 -26.20 -52.98
N GLY A 547 30.29 -24.86 -53.07
CA GLY A 547 31.61 -24.18 -53.16
C GLY A 547 32.30 -24.13 -54.52
N PRO A 548 33.59 -23.68 -54.60
CA PRO A 548 34.43 -23.12 -53.52
C PRO A 548 35.22 -21.82 -53.90
N SER A 549 35.92 -21.19 -52.92
CA SER A 549 37.28 -20.56 -53.04
C SER A 549 37.53 -19.39 -54.05
N VAL A 550 38.54 -18.50 -53.95
CA VAL A 550 39.59 -18.19 -52.92
C VAL A 550 40.07 -16.71 -53.09
N THR A 551 41.13 -16.32 -52.40
CA THR A 551 41.88 -15.05 -52.47
C THR A 551 42.60 -14.80 -53.83
N GLU A 552 43.43 -13.79 -54.13
CA GLU A 552 44.16 -12.69 -53.41
C GLU A 552 44.22 -11.47 -54.38
N SER A 553 45.12 -10.45 -54.48
CA SER A 553 46.31 -9.91 -53.77
C SER A 553 46.66 -8.51 -54.35
N SER A 554 47.19 -7.58 -53.52
CA SER A 554 48.12 -6.47 -53.91
C SER A 554 47.66 -5.39 -54.92
N GLU A 555 48.33 -4.24 -55.15
CA GLU A 555 49.19 -3.31 -54.35
C GLU A 555 49.34 -1.97 -55.12
N ALA A 556 49.81 -0.90 -54.45
CA ALA A 556 50.64 0.21 -54.99
C ALA A 556 50.11 1.11 -56.17
N SER A 557 50.51 2.37 -56.36
CA SER A 557 51.28 3.38 -55.59
C SER A 557 51.16 4.79 -56.24
N LEU A 558 51.97 5.77 -55.80
CA LEU A 558 52.10 7.18 -56.26
C LEU A 558 51.03 8.13 -55.68
N ASP A 559 51.29 9.05 -54.73
CA ASP A 559 52.34 10.09 -54.57
C ASP A 559 52.34 11.15 -55.69
N THR A 560 52.42 12.46 -55.42
CA THR A 560 52.89 13.22 -54.21
C THR A 560 51.98 14.49 -54.02
N SER A 561 52.19 15.56 -53.21
CA SER A 561 53.28 16.08 -52.36
C SER A 561 52.86 17.16 -51.34
N TRP A 562 53.22 16.97 -50.05
CA TRP A 562 53.68 17.97 -49.04
C TRP A 562 52.79 19.19 -48.63
N PRO A 563 53.00 19.85 -47.46
CA PRO A 563 54.06 19.67 -46.45
C PRO A 563 53.59 19.24 -45.03
N ARG A 564 54.51 19.34 -44.04
CA ARG A 564 54.52 18.67 -42.72
C ARG A 564 53.60 19.24 -41.62
N SER A 565 53.46 18.45 -40.55
CA SER A 565 52.51 18.58 -39.44
C SER A 565 53.11 19.00 -38.08
N ARG A 566 52.25 19.45 -37.16
CA ARG A 566 52.27 19.14 -35.71
C ARG A 566 50.83 19.27 -35.12
N PRO A 567 50.47 18.58 -34.02
CA PRO A 567 49.08 18.26 -33.70
C PRO A 567 48.36 19.26 -32.77
N ARG A 568 47.01 19.23 -32.76
CA ARG A 568 46.15 19.91 -31.78
C ARG A 568 44.89 19.09 -31.42
N ALA A 569 44.30 19.40 -30.27
CA ALA A 569 43.29 18.61 -29.54
C ALA A 569 41.89 18.48 -30.21
N PRO A 570 41.06 17.48 -29.83
CA PRO A 570 39.78 17.18 -30.48
C PRO A 570 38.61 18.13 -30.13
N PRO A 571 37.59 18.26 -31.00
CA PRO A 571 36.41 19.10 -30.80
C PRO A 571 35.29 18.45 -29.97
N LYS A 572 34.27 19.25 -29.61
CA LYS A 572 33.20 18.92 -28.64
C LYS A 572 31.94 18.29 -29.25
N ALA A 573 31.12 17.69 -28.38
CA ALA A 573 29.84 17.03 -28.70
C ALA A 573 28.73 17.97 -29.23
N ARG A 574 27.64 17.36 -29.73
CA ARG A 574 26.36 18.01 -30.07
C ARG A 574 25.18 17.36 -29.34
N MET A 575 24.08 18.11 -29.23
CA MET A 575 22.96 17.88 -28.31
C MET A 575 21.91 16.89 -28.84
N ALA A 576 21.18 16.26 -27.91
CA ALA A 576 19.85 15.72 -28.19
C ALA A 576 18.80 16.84 -28.21
N LEU A 577 17.77 16.73 -29.06
CA LEU A 577 16.71 17.73 -29.22
C LEU A 577 15.44 17.32 -28.46
N SER A 578 14.82 18.28 -27.76
CA SER A 578 13.60 18.05 -26.97
C SER A 578 12.32 18.10 -27.83
N PHE A 579 11.36 17.23 -27.50
CA PHE A 579 10.11 17.07 -28.25
C PHE A 579 9.05 18.14 -27.87
N SER A 580 9.41 19.41 -28.03
CA SER A 580 8.66 20.57 -27.51
C SER A 580 8.34 21.62 -28.60
N ARG A 581 7.72 21.20 -29.71
CA ARG A 581 7.35 22.13 -30.80
C ARG A 581 6.06 21.81 -31.60
N PHE A 582 5.19 20.94 -31.09
CA PHE A 582 3.78 20.90 -31.51
C PHE A 582 2.90 21.54 -30.42
N LEU A 583 1.68 21.98 -30.78
CA LEU A 583 0.73 22.73 -29.93
C LEU A 583 1.06 24.22 -29.63
N ARG A 584 1.50 24.98 -30.65
CA ARG A 584 1.38 26.47 -30.67
C ARG A 584 0.86 27.01 -32.02
N ARG A 585 -0.46 26.95 -32.25
CA ARG A 585 -1.21 27.86 -33.16
C ARG A 585 -2.73 27.70 -33.02
N GLY A 586 -3.46 28.82 -33.00
CA GLY A 586 -4.93 28.88 -33.01
C GLY A 586 -5.59 28.60 -31.64
N CYS A 587 -6.66 29.27 -31.20
CA CYS A 587 -7.39 30.41 -31.80
C CYS A 587 -7.79 31.44 -30.71
N LEU A 588 -8.20 32.64 -31.16
CA LEU A 588 -8.60 33.77 -30.32
C LEU A 588 -10.05 33.65 -29.82
N ALA A 589 -10.47 34.55 -28.93
CA ALA A 589 -11.78 34.52 -28.26
C ALA A 589 -12.80 35.49 -28.87
N SER A 590 -14.09 35.10 -28.85
CA SER A 590 -15.25 36.01 -28.73
C SER A 590 -16.52 35.23 -28.32
N PRO A 591 -17.53 35.83 -27.64
CA PRO A 591 -18.69 35.11 -27.11
C PRO A 591 -20.05 35.46 -27.77
N VAL A 592 -20.90 34.46 -28.03
CA VAL A 592 -22.34 34.63 -28.36
C VAL A 592 -23.19 33.53 -27.69
N PHE A 593 -24.44 33.85 -27.34
CA PHE A 593 -25.41 32.94 -26.70
C PHE A 593 -26.05 31.93 -27.68
N ALA A 594 -26.46 30.78 -27.14
CA ALA A 594 -27.66 30.06 -27.59
C ALA A 594 -28.33 29.34 -26.40
N ARG A 595 -29.63 29.59 -26.17
CA ARG A 595 -30.48 28.75 -25.30
C ARG A 595 -31.13 27.67 -26.15
N LEU A 596 -31.13 26.42 -25.71
CA LEU A 596 -32.12 25.42 -26.13
C LEU A 596 -32.52 24.55 -24.92
N SER A 597 -33.83 24.36 -24.73
CA SER A 597 -34.40 23.50 -23.69
C SER A 597 -34.54 22.05 -24.19
N PRO A 598 -34.29 21.02 -23.37
CA PRO A 598 -34.58 19.65 -23.76
C PRO A 598 -36.10 19.38 -23.67
N LYS A 599 -36.73 19.08 -24.80
CA LYS A 599 -37.98 18.29 -24.83
C LYS A 599 -37.60 16.83 -25.07
N CYS A 600 -37.93 15.95 -24.12
CA CYS A 600 -37.84 14.50 -24.31
C CYS A 600 -39.23 13.94 -24.68
N PRO A 601 -39.36 13.15 -25.76
CA PRO A 601 -40.55 12.33 -25.96
C PRO A 601 -40.55 11.15 -24.96
N ALA A 602 -41.73 10.74 -24.50
CA ALA A 602 -41.89 9.55 -23.68
C ALA A 602 -42.01 8.29 -24.57
N VAL A 603 -41.54 7.14 -24.06
CA VAL A 603 -41.75 5.82 -24.65
C VAL A 603 -42.34 4.90 -23.59
N SER A 604 -43.25 4.03 -23.98
CA SER A 604 -44.18 3.31 -23.11
C SER A 604 -43.60 2.08 -22.40
N HIS A 605 -44.23 1.69 -21.30
CA HIS A 605 -43.89 0.48 -20.54
C HIS A 605 -44.33 -0.80 -21.27
N GLY A 606 -43.38 -1.70 -21.53
CA GLY A 606 -43.64 -3.09 -21.93
C GLY A 606 -43.72 -4.02 -20.71
N ARG A 607 -44.64 -5.00 -20.74
CA ARG A 607 -44.74 -6.06 -19.71
C ARG A 607 -43.60 -7.06 -19.85
N VAL A 608 -43.18 -7.65 -18.72
CA VAL A 608 -42.33 -8.86 -18.69
C VAL A 608 -43.12 -9.97 -18.00
N GLN A 609 -43.24 -11.12 -18.65
CA GLN A 609 -43.76 -12.38 -18.09
C GLN A 609 -42.61 -13.40 -17.99
N PRO A 610 -42.59 -14.29 -16.98
CA PRO A 610 -41.47 -15.19 -16.75
C PRO A 610 -41.57 -16.47 -17.60
N LEU A 611 -40.49 -16.76 -18.31
CA LEU A 611 -40.07 -18.08 -18.79
C LEU A 611 -38.62 -18.27 -18.31
N GLY A 612 -38.14 -19.45 -17.93
CA GLY A 612 -38.77 -20.77 -17.80
C GLY A 612 -37.66 -21.74 -17.39
N ASP A 613 -37.91 -22.70 -16.50
CA ASP A 613 -36.83 -23.51 -15.93
C ASP A 613 -36.29 -24.54 -16.94
N VAL A 614 -35.00 -24.43 -17.29
CA VAL A 614 -34.27 -25.37 -18.15
C VAL A 614 -32.87 -25.57 -17.59
N GLY A 615 -32.73 -26.57 -16.72
CA GLY A 615 -31.43 -26.95 -16.16
C GLY A 615 -30.51 -27.60 -17.19
N GLN A 616 -29.32 -27.04 -17.40
CA GLN A 616 -28.20 -27.76 -18.02
C GLN A 616 -27.09 -27.98 -17.00
N GLN A 617 -26.90 -29.23 -16.59
CA GLN A 617 -25.76 -29.65 -15.79
C GLN A 617 -24.49 -29.65 -16.66
N LEU A 618 -23.68 -28.59 -16.57
CA LEU A 618 -22.30 -28.66 -17.05
C LEU A 618 -21.55 -29.75 -16.27
N PRO A 619 -20.96 -30.77 -16.95
CA PRO A 619 -20.32 -31.88 -16.25
C PRO A 619 -19.09 -31.39 -15.49
N ARG A 620 -19.09 -31.57 -14.16
CA ARG A 620 -17.89 -31.39 -13.35
C ARG A 620 -16.77 -32.24 -13.92
N LEU A 621 -15.69 -31.60 -14.39
CA LEU A 621 -14.48 -32.29 -14.81
C LEU A 621 -13.92 -33.06 -13.60
N LYS A 622 -14.13 -34.39 -13.59
CA LYS A 622 -13.53 -35.27 -12.57
C LYS A 622 -12.03 -35.25 -12.80
N SER A 623 -11.30 -34.52 -11.95
CA SER A 623 -9.83 -34.59 -11.94
C SER A 623 -9.41 -36.05 -11.79
N LYS A 624 -8.66 -36.58 -12.76
CA LYS A 624 -8.18 -37.96 -12.72
C LYS A 624 -7.31 -38.12 -11.47
N ARG A 625 -7.69 -39.03 -10.57
CA ARG A 625 -6.88 -39.38 -9.40
C ARG A 625 -5.61 -40.08 -9.89
N VAL A 626 -4.56 -39.30 -10.12
CA VAL A 626 -3.20 -39.83 -10.26
C VAL A 626 -2.87 -40.57 -8.96
N ALA A 627 -2.39 -41.80 -9.08
CA ALA A 627 -2.05 -42.62 -7.92
C ALA A 627 -0.76 -42.08 -7.27
N ASN A 628 -0.92 -41.36 -6.16
CA ASN A 628 0.19 -40.78 -5.43
C ASN A 628 0.58 -41.64 -4.22
N PHE A 629 1.88 -41.88 -4.11
CA PHE A 629 2.53 -42.49 -2.94
C PHE A 629 2.36 -41.59 -1.70
N PHE A 630 2.40 -42.16 -0.49
CA PHE A 630 2.07 -41.49 0.79
C PHE A 630 0.60 -41.08 0.95
N GLN A 631 -0.31 -42.07 0.96
CA GLN A 631 -1.66 -41.89 1.51
C GLN A 631 -1.71 -42.45 2.93
N ILE A 632 -1.99 -41.60 3.92
CA ILE A 632 -2.18 -42.02 5.32
C ILE A 632 -3.42 -42.90 5.41
N LYS A 633 -3.25 -44.17 5.80
CA LYS A 633 -4.36 -45.06 6.17
C LYS A 633 -4.85 -44.71 7.58
N MET A 634 -6.00 -44.06 7.67
CA MET A 634 -6.87 -44.16 8.84
C MET A 634 -7.93 -45.23 8.58
N ASP A 635 -7.63 -46.46 8.98
CA ASP A 635 -8.66 -47.49 9.16
C ASP A 635 -9.09 -47.44 10.64
N VAL A 636 -10.26 -46.84 10.91
CA VAL A 636 -10.88 -46.81 12.25
C VAL A 636 -12.01 -47.85 12.29
N PRO A 637 -11.98 -48.84 13.19
CA PRO A 637 -13.02 -49.86 13.27
C PRO A 637 -14.28 -49.32 13.94
N THR A 638 -15.17 -48.72 13.14
CA THR A 638 -16.57 -48.47 13.55
C THR A 638 -17.37 -49.74 13.27
N GLY A 639 -17.88 -50.38 14.31
CA GLY A 639 -18.50 -51.70 14.22
C GLY A 639 -19.90 -51.70 13.57
N SER A 640 -20.12 -52.65 12.68
CA SER A 640 -21.40 -53.28 12.36
C SER A 640 -21.14 -54.77 12.08
N GLY A 641 -22.04 -55.69 12.36
CA GLY A 641 -23.33 -55.59 13.07
C GLY A 641 -24.08 -56.92 12.92
N THR A 642 -24.82 -57.33 13.96
CA THR A 642 -25.73 -58.51 13.99
C THR A 642 -25.20 -59.84 13.44
N CYS A 643 -25.02 -60.81 14.34
CA CYS A 643 -25.36 -62.21 14.06
C CYS A 643 -26.32 -62.68 15.15
N LEU A 644 -27.35 -63.44 14.76
CA LEU A 644 -28.37 -63.98 15.68
C LEU A 644 -28.04 -65.44 16.01
N MET A 645 -28.19 -65.80 17.28
CA MET A 645 -28.54 -67.15 17.73
C MET A 645 -29.43 -67.03 18.98
N ASP A 646 -30.17 -68.09 19.24
CA ASP A 646 -31.43 -68.10 20.00
C ASP A 646 -31.28 -68.04 21.53
N SER A 647 -32.31 -67.53 22.22
CA SER A 647 -32.88 -68.12 23.45
C SER A 647 -34.15 -67.37 23.91
N GLU A 648 -35.31 -67.94 23.56
CA GLU A 648 -36.50 -68.18 24.39
C GLU A 648 -37.01 -67.17 25.45
N ASP A 649 -38.25 -66.72 25.18
CA ASP A 649 -39.44 -66.69 26.09
C ASP A 649 -39.85 -65.43 26.89
N ALA A 650 -41.17 -65.36 27.13
CA ALA A 650 -41.99 -64.33 27.80
C ALA A 650 -42.04 -62.91 27.16
N GLY A 651 -43.17 -62.19 27.15
CA GLY A 651 -44.53 -62.56 27.57
C GLY A 651 -45.49 -61.34 27.55
N THR A 652 -46.64 -61.49 26.91
CA THR A 652 -47.84 -60.60 26.83
C THR A 652 -47.95 -59.39 27.76
N GLY A 653 -48.30 -58.20 27.22
CA GLY A 653 -48.68 -57.00 28.00
C GLY A 653 -49.53 -55.97 27.21
N GLU A 654 -50.70 -55.64 27.75
CA GLU A 654 -51.75 -54.74 27.22
C GLU A 654 -51.33 -53.23 27.28
N SER A 655 -51.67 -52.41 26.28
CA SER A 655 -52.86 -51.52 26.14
C SER A 655 -52.89 -50.23 26.99
N GLY A 656 -53.39 -49.13 26.42
CA GLY A 656 -53.55 -47.82 27.09
C GLY A 656 -53.64 -46.66 26.09
N ASP A 657 -54.70 -45.84 26.16
CA ASP A 657 -55.12 -44.92 25.07
C ASP A 657 -55.11 -43.42 25.46
N ARG A 658 -54.97 -42.56 24.43
CA ARG A 658 -55.41 -41.14 24.30
C ARG A 658 -54.82 -39.94 25.09
N ALA A 659 -54.81 -38.83 24.32
CA ALA A 659 -54.97 -37.41 24.70
C ALA A 659 -53.78 -36.68 25.37
N THR A 660 -53.61 -35.35 25.23
CA THR A 660 -54.50 -34.31 24.65
C THR A 660 -53.70 -33.23 23.89
N GLU A 661 -54.36 -32.54 22.96
CA GLU A 661 -53.83 -31.37 22.23
C GLU A 661 -53.75 -30.09 23.10
N LYS A 662 -52.97 -29.09 22.64
CA LYS A 662 -53.33 -27.66 22.72
C LYS A 662 -52.45 -26.77 21.84
N GLU A 663 -52.99 -26.29 20.73
CA GLU A 663 -52.52 -25.07 20.07
C GLU A 663 -52.99 -23.82 20.82
N VAL A 664 -52.26 -22.71 20.67
CA VAL A 664 -52.77 -21.35 20.89
C VAL A 664 -52.17 -20.44 19.82
N ILE A 665 -53.02 -19.75 19.05
CA ILE A 665 -52.62 -18.96 17.87
C ILE A 665 -53.03 -17.49 18.03
N CYS A 666 -52.03 -16.61 18.14
CA CYS A 666 -52.07 -15.18 17.74
C CYS A 666 -53.18 -14.32 18.43
N PRO A 667 -53.56 -13.11 17.95
CA PRO A 667 -52.87 -12.16 17.03
C PRO A 667 -52.77 -10.71 17.57
N TRP A 668 -51.90 -9.89 16.95
CA TRP A 668 -52.27 -8.70 16.14
C TRP A 668 -51.08 -7.74 15.88
N GLU A 669 -51.28 -6.79 14.96
CA GLU A 669 -50.27 -5.92 14.35
C GLU A 669 -50.47 -4.43 14.68
N SER A 670 -49.50 -3.61 14.22
CA SER A 670 -49.66 -2.20 13.81
C SER A 670 -49.85 -1.10 14.86
N LEU A 671 -48.80 -0.26 14.97
CA LEU A 671 -48.87 1.21 14.81
C LEU A 671 -47.50 1.76 14.35
#